data_AF-A0A359F426-F1
#
_entry.id   AF-A0A359F426-F1
#
_cell.length_a   1.000
_cell.length_b   1.000
_cell.length_c   1.000
_cell.angle_alpha   90.00
_cell.angle_beta   90.00
_cell.angle_gamma   90.00
#
_symmetry.space_group_name_H-M   'P 1'
#
loop_
_entity.id
_entity.type
_entity.pdbx_description
1 polymer ?
#
loop_
_entity_poly.entity_id
_entity_poly.type
_entity_poly.pdbx_seq_one_letter_code
_entity_poly.pdbx_strand_id
1 'polypeptide(L)'
;DLSEGVGPVESARAALRSRFSVALIDEFQDTDAVQWQIFDALFGSGSENPRLVLVGDPKQAIYSFRGADIHTYRAAIATAQHHFTLDTNWRSDAGVLNGLAALFQGLRFGSADIVFRPVRASPLRQKSALTVQVGPPIAPVAVRIPAFEEQLKSAPAQRAVARDCALHIADLLDRGLIPTTAGSASPEESESSELRPVEPRDIAILLKAKSEAPDLQRQLQLLGIDSVVMGAGSVLESPAAMHWYWLLDAIAQPADQRRVKTAALSWFVGWTAEELATVETHQLGELQERFQAWGELLVGRGVNEFLRRVRGESAVLQQVLARVDGERNLTDIDHCSELLARSAPRNVGPAGLLQTLEKLRVASSEGGEDPAARRIESEANAVQILTAHVSKGLEFPVVCVPMFFKAPLDPKDRVVFAAPTGSGEVRRCVDIANDCEWPDKSGSKRRKELAKVEVDGEQMRLLYVAMTRASHHCAVWYQSYLHSAASPCAKLLFSRDASGALLVSETGTVTRPAEPRAAEVSEGLTAVVASAQGGLSAEVVQVPTRLARRMAESSAVPNADLQLAQLSRPLDRRAIRHSFSSLTRGAHELIARVGQSGDSEAQARVSNDAVGLVAAEASVNPLDELGLRGGADEPDRSLDVSHLDQPETGPVEAASLAGPLPMGGFRGANIFGTLVHDVLEITDFTAPDVVEQLTLLCGDQILATGLEIVPSELAQALALSLQSPLGDLFGGTSLRQLENRNRLNEMRFQLQLGAGLEVRVHHRSVGTSSAGTSSTSHSATSHS
;
A
#
# COMPACT_ATOMS: atom_id res chain seq x y z
N ASP A 1 44.71 21.65 -29.80
CA ASP A 1 43.46 20.88 -29.70
C ASP A 1 43.27 20.44 -28.25
N LEU A 2 42.31 21.05 -27.57
CA LEU A 2 41.79 20.56 -26.29
C LEU A 2 40.45 19.89 -26.63
N SER A 3 40.43 18.56 -26.67
CA SER A 3 39.22 17.80 -26.94
C SER A 3 38.33 17.77 -25.70
N GLU A 4 37.08 18.20 -25.85
CA GLU A 4 36.14 18.44 -24.75
C GLU A 4 35.90 17.18 -23.88
N GLY A 5 36.25 17.29 -22.60
CA GLY A 5 35.96 16.26 -21.62
C GLY A 5 34.48 16.28 -21.23
N VAL A 6 33.70 15.34 -21.79
CA VAL A 6 32.26 15.15 -21.47
C VAL A 6 32.05 15.10 -19.96
N GLY A 7 31.46 16.16 -19.40
CA GLY A 7 31.41 16.38 -17.95
C GLY A 7 30.65 15.30 -17.18
N PRO A 8 30.82 15.17 -15.84
CA PRO A 8 30.31 14.03 -15.07
C PRO A 8 28.81 13.74 -15.22
N VAL A 9 27.99 14.79 -15.36
CA VAL A 9 26.54 14.67 -15.60
C VAL A 9 26.25 14.08 -16.99
N GLU A 10 26.99 14.50 -18.02
CA GLU A 10 26.78 14.03 -19.39
C GLU A 10 27.39 12.64 -19.61
N SER A 11 28.50 12.32 -18.93
CA SER A 11 29.01 10.94 -18.83
C SER A 11 28.00 10.01 -18.14
N ALA A 12 27.32 10.47 -17.07
CA ALA A 12 26.25 9.70 -16.43
C ALA A 12 25.02 9.55 -17.35
N ARG A 13 24.60 10.61 -18.06
CA ARG A 13 23.54 10.53 -19.08
C ARG A 13 23.89 9.53 -20.17
N ALA A 14 25.09 9.59 -20.73
CA ALA A 14 25.56 8.65 -21.76
C ALA A 14 25.57 7.20 -21.25
N ALA A 15 26.09 6.95 -20.04
CA ALA A 15 26.09 5.62 -19.45
C ALA A 15 24.66 5.08 -19.21
N LEU A 16 23.74 5.91 -18.71
CA LEU A 16 22.34 5.54 -18.51
C LEU A 16 21.62 5.31 -19.85
N ARG A 17 21.80 6.18 -20.85
CA ARG A 17 21.27 6.01 -22.22
C ARG A 17 21.83 4.75 -22.91
N SER A 18 23.10 4.39 -22.68
CA SER A 18 23.67 3.14 -23.21
C SER A 18 23.15 1.89 -22.52
N ARG A 19 22.69 1.99 -21.26
CA ARG A 19 22.15 0.88 -20.48
C ARG A 19 20.66 0.67 -20.72
N PHE A 20 19.90 1.76 -20.89
CA PHE A 20 18.44 1.73 -20.97
C PHE A 20 17.97 2.19 -22.36
N SER A 21 17.54 1.24 -23.19
CA SER A 21 17.08 1.53 -24.55
C SER A 21 15.70 2.18 -24.63
N VAL A 22 14.88 2.11 -23.58
CA VAL A 22 13.55 2.73 -23.42
C VAL A 22 13.30 2.95 -21.92
N ALA A 23 12.60 4.01 -21.54
CA ALA A 23 12.07 4.21 -20.19
C ALA A 23 10.53 4.16 -20.22
N LEU A 24 9.94 3.39 -19.31
CA LEU A 24 8.48 3.30 -19.12
C LEU A 24 8.16 3.73 -17.69
N ILE A 25 7.35 4.78 -17.53
CA ILE A 25 6.96 5.33 -16.23
C ILE A 25 5.45 5.16 -16.07
N ASP A 26 5.02 4.34 -15.11
CA ASP A 26 3.61 4.16 -14.74
C ASP A 26 3.22 5.07 -13.56
N GLU A 27 1.91 5.26 -13.35
CA GLU A 27 1.31 6.19 -12.39
C GLU A 27 1.90 7.61 -12.45
N PHE A 28 2.33 8.05 -13.65
CA PHE A 28 3.11 9.26 -13.87
C PHE A 28 2.45 10.56 -13.36
N GLN A 29 1.14 10.60 -13.16
CA GLN A 29 0.46 11.74 -12.52
C GLN A 29 0.85 11.96 -11.04
N ASP A 30 1.49 10.97 -10.40
CA ASP A 30 2.03 11.07 -9.05
C ASP A 30 3.49 11.57 -9.03
N THR A 31 4.08 11.87 -10.20
CA THR A 31 5.48 12.28 -10.36
C THR A 31 5.70 13.75 -9.96
N ASP A 32 6.85 14.05 -9.35
CA ASP A 32 7.26 15.41 -9.00
C ASP A 32 8.10 16.10 -10.10
N ALA A 33 8.32 17.42 -9.97
CA ALA A 33 9.03 18.20 -10.97
C ALA A 33 10.52 17.84 -11.14
N VAL A 34 11.18 17.32 -10.09
CA VAL A 34 12.59 16.88 -10.14
C VAL A 34 12.69 15.53 -10.83
N GLN A 35 11.79 14.60 -10.50
CA GLN A 35 11.68 13.31 -11.19
C GLN A 35 11.43 13.50 -12.69
N TRP A 36 10.52 14.39 -13.07
CA TRP A 36 10.28 14.73 -14.49
C TRP A 36 11.53 15.32 -15.16
N GLN A 37 12.23 16.27 -14.53
CA GLN A 37 13.47 16.83 -15.07
C GLN A 37 14.55 15.75 -15.30
N ILE A 38 14.61 14.73 -14.45
CA ILE A 38 15.51 13.58 -14.62
C ILE A 38 15.08 12.73 -15.83
N PHE A 39 13.80 12.39 -15.95
CA PHE A 39 13.31 11.55 -17.05
C PHE A 39 13.38 12.24 -18.42
N ASP A 40 13.01 13.52 -18.53
CA ASP A 40 13.08 14.29 -19.78
C ASP A 40 14.54 14.49 -20.23
N ALA A 41 15.43 14.84 -19.31
CA ALA A 41 16.86 14.98 -19.61
C ALA A 41 17.53 13.66 -20.04
N LEU A 42 17.08 12.51 -19.52
CA LEU A 42 17.64 11.20 -19.87
C LEU A 42 17.03 10.62 -21.16
N PHE A 43 15.71 10.67 -21.33
CA PHE A 43 15.00 9.90 -22.37
C PHE A 43 13.93 10.69 -23.13
N GLY A 44 13.64 11.93 -22.72
CA GLY A 44 12.63 12.79 -23.32
C GLY A 44 13.19 13.69 -24.43
N SER A 45 12.69 14.92 -24.48
CA SER A 45 12.81 15.86 -25.60
C SER A 45 14.25 16.28 -25.92
N GLY A 46 15.16 16.27 -24.94
CA GLY A 46 16.59 16.53 -25.09
C GLY A 46 17.44 15.31 -25.50
N SER A 47 16.86 14.32 -26.17
CA SER A 47 17.53 13.13 -26.70
C SER A 47 17.50 13.10 -28.23
N GLU A 48 18.59 12.71 -28.89
CA GLU A 48 18.62 12.45 -30.34
C GLU A 48 17.63 11.36 -30.77
N ASN A 49 17.23 10.49 -29.82
CA ASN A 49 16.21 9.48 -30.00
C ASN A 49 15.36 9.42 -28.72
N PRO A 50 14.24 10.18 -28.64
CA PRO A 50 13.38 10.21 -27.46
C PRO A 50 12.62 8.88 -27.30
N ARG A 51 12.71 8.26 -26.13
CA ARG A 51 12.19 6.91 -25.85
C ARG A 51 11.63 6.80 -24.44
N LEU A 52 10.81 7.79 -24.09
CA LEU A 52 10.12 7.90 -22.81
C LEU A 52 8.62 7.64 -23.00
N VAL A 53 8.13 6.54 -22.44
CA VAL A 53 6.71 6.19 -22.41
C VAL A 53 6.15 6.55 -21.04
N LEU A 54 5.11 7.39 -21.03
CA LEU A 54 4.45 7.85 -19.81
C LEU A 54 3.03 7.29 -19.75
N VAL A 55 2.73 6.53 -18.71
CA VAL A 55 1.42 5.95 -18.42
C VAL A 55 0.90 6.59 -17.12
N GLY A 56 -0.36 7.01 -17.12
CA GLY A 56 -0.96 7.65 -15.96
C GLY A 56 -2.36 8.19 -16.23
N ASP A 57 -3.02 8.62 -15.15
CA ASP A 57 -4.35 9.23 -15.20
C ASP A 57 -4.43 10.51 -14.34
N PRO A 58 -4.50 11.71 -14.94
CA PRO A 58 -4.56 12.97 -14.20
C PRO A 58 -5.85 13.14 -13.37
N LYS A 59 -6.87 12.31 -13.61
CA LYS A 59 -8.09 12.23 -12.78
C LYS A 59 -7.83 11.50 -11.45
N GLN A 60 -6.71 10.78 -11.32
CA GLN A 60 -6.31 9.97 -10.17
C GLN A 60 -5.06 10.51 -9.43
N ALA A 61 -4.63 11.74 -9.72
CA ALA A 61 -3.52 12.41 -9.03
C ALA A 61 -3.92 12.88 -7.62
N ILE A 62 -3.52 12.16 -6.57
CA ILE A 62 -4.02 12.35 -5.19
C ILE A 62 -2.92 12.36 -4.11
N TYR A 63 -1.66 12.56 -4.49
CA TYR A 63 -0.52 12.61 -3.56
C TYR A 63 0.17 13.99 -3.56
N SER A 64 -0.57 15.11 -3.65
CA SER A 64 0.03 16.45 -3.58
C SER A 64 0.85 16.66 -2.29
N PHE A 65 0.44 16.01 -1.19
CA PHE A 65 1.13 15.98 0.09
C PHE A 65 2.50 15.26 0.08
N ARG A 66 2.83 14.53 -0.99
CA ARG A 66 4.15 13.93 -1.24
C ARG A 66 5.01 14.75 -2.23
N GLY A 67 4.47 15.83 -2.80
CA GLY A 67 5.16 16.66 -3.81
C GLY A 67 4.76 16.39 -5.26
N ALA A 68 3.90 15.40 -5.51
CA ALA A 68 3.31 15.15 -6.83
C ALA A 68 2.61 16.40 -7.36
N ASP A 69 2.89 16.80 -8.61
CA ASP A 69 2.34 18.03 -9.18
C ASP A 69 1.67 17.81 -10.55
N ILE A 70 0.38 18.14 -10.61
CA ILE A 70 -0.43 18.08 -11.83
C ILE A 70 0.04 19.08 -12.90
N HIS A 71 0.80 20.11 -12.52
CA HIS A 71 1.48 21.01 -13.44
C HIS A 71 2.66 20.33 -14.15
N THR A 72 3.40 19.46 -13.46
CA THR A 72 4.43 18.61 -14.08
C THR A 72 3.83 17.69 -15.13
N TYR A 73 2.72 17.03 -14.80
CA TYR A 73 1.98 16.18 -15.75
C TYR A 73 1.54 16.94 -17.01
N ARG A 74 1.06 18.19 -16.85
CA ARG A 74 0.68 19.06 -17.99
C ARG A 74 1.89 19.52 -18.82
N ALA A 75 3.04 19.77 -18.18
CA ALA A 75 4.28 20.11 -18.89
C ALA A 75 4.78 18.95 -19.76
N ALA A 76 4.78 17.72 -19.22
CA ALA A 76 5.16 16.52 -19.96
C ALA A 76 4.23 16.23 -21.14
N ILE A 77 2.91 16.41 -20.98
CA ILE A 77 1.95 16.32 -22.08
C ILE A 77 2.25 17.33 -23.19
N ALA A 78 2.64 18.56 -22.84
CA ALA A 78 2.97 19.60 -23.81
C ALA A 78 4.26 19.32 -24.61
N THR A 79 5.13 18.45 -24.12
CA THR A 79 6.35 17.99 -24.82
C THR A 79 6.20 16.62 -25.51
N ALA A 80 5.13 15.88 -25.27
CA ALA A 80 4.94 14.53 -25.80
C ALA A 80 4.44 14.53 -27.26
N GLN A 81 5.14 13.82 -28.14
CA GLN A 81 4.86 13.75 -29.58
C GLN A 81 3.59 12.96 -29.94
N HIS A 82 3.23 11.97 -29.11
CA HIS A 82 2.09 11.07 -29.35
C HIS A 82 1.28 10.89 -28.07
N HIS A 83 -0.04 11.08 -28.16
CA HIS A 83 -0.96 10.91 -27.03
C HIS A 83 -1.92 9.75 -27.32
N PHE A 84 -2.02 8.80 -26.40
CA PHE A 84 -2.93 7.66 -26.48
C PHE A 84 -4.01 7.73 -25.39
N THR A 85 -5.09 6.95 -25.51
CA THR A 85 -6.13 6.87 -24.48
C THR A 85 -6.77 5.49 -24.54
N LEU A 86 -6.85 4.80 -23.40
CA LEU A 86 -7.59 3.55 -23.26
C LEU A 86 -9.06 3.87 -22.96
N ASP A 87 -9.98 3.39 -23.80
CA ASP A 87 -11.40 3.71 -23.73
C ASP A 87 -12.26 2.61 -23.09
N THR A 88 -11.67 1.44 -22.84
CA THR A 88 -12.37 0.20 -22.45
C THR A 88 -11.93 -0.22 -21.04
N ASN A 89 -12.89 -0.30 -20.12
CA ASN A 89 -12.70 -0.66 -18.72
C ASN A 89 -13.02 -2.14 -18.51
N TRP A 90 -12.06 -2.89 -17.96
CA TRP A 90 -12.15 -4.33 -17.69
C TRP A 90 -12.55 -4.67 -16.25
N ARG A 91 -12.52 -3.69 -15.34
CA ARG A 91 -12.79 -3.82 -13.91
C ARG A 91 -14.28 -3.83 -13.61
N SER A 92 -15.00 -2.82 -14.10
CA SER A 92 -16.33 -2.45 -13.61
C SER A 92 -17.44 -2.80 -14.58
N ASP A 93 -18.59 -3.21 -14.04
CA ASP A 93 -19.80 -3.52 -14.78
C ASP A 93 -20.33 -2.30 -15.55
N ALA A 94 -20.95 -2.54 -16.71
CA ALA A 94 -21.55 -1.48 -17.53
C ALA A 94 -22.56 -0.61 -16.75
N GLY A 95 -23.31 -1.22 -15.82
CA GLY A 95 -24.22 -0.48 -14.94
C GLY A 95 -23.50 0.52 -14.02
N VAL A 96 -22.36 0.13 -13.44
CA VAL A 96 -21.54 1.02 -12.60
C VAL A 96 -20.97 2.15 -13.44
N LEU A 97 -20.43 1.83 -14.62
CA LEU A 97 -19.87 2.84 -15.53
C LEU A 97 -20.92 3.85 -16.00
N ASN A 98 -22.15 3.42 -16.30
CA ASN A 98 -23.25 4.30 -16.67
C ASN A 98 -23.67 5.22 -15.51
N GLY A 99 -23.79 4.68 -14.29
CA GLY A 99 -24.11 5.48 -13.10
C GLY A 99 -23.04 6.51 -12.76
N LEU A 100 -21.76 6.13 -12.84
CA LEU A 100 -20.64 7.04 -12.66
C LEU A 100 -20.54 8.07 -13.80
N ALA A 101 -20.87 7.73 -15.04
CA ALA A 101 -20.85 8.66 -16.17
C ALA A 101 -21.90 9.77 -16.04
N ALA A 102 -23.12 9.46 -15.56
CA ALA A 102 -24.14 10.45 -15.26
C ALA A 102 -23.74 11.36 -14.08
N LEU A 103 -23.14 10.77 -13.03
CA LEU A 103 -22.62 11.56 -11.91
C LEU A 103 -21.46 12.48 -12.34
N PHE A 104 -20.53 12.03 -13.16
CA PHE A 104 -19.35 12.80 -13.59
C PHE A 104 -19.56 13.59 -14.90
N GLN A 105 -20.79 13.71 -15.41
CA GLN A 105 -21.10 14.46 -16.62
C GLN A 105 -20.67 15.94 -16.49
N GLY A 106 -19.76 16.38 -17.36
CA GLY A 106 -19.18 17.72 -17.33
C GLY A 106 -18.09 17.96 -16.27
N LEU A 107 -17.72 16.95 -15.47
CA LEU A 107 -16.73 17.11 -14.40
C LEU A 107 -15.37 17.52 -14.96
N ARG A 108 -14.77 18.54 -14.32
CA ARG A 108 -13.35 18.89 -14.42
C ARG A 108 -12.67 18.83 -13.06
N PHE A 109 -11.40 18.47 -13.06
CA PHE A 109 -10.65 18.10 -11.86
C PHE A 109 -9.70 19.20 -11.34
N GLY A 110 -10.20 20.44 -11.23
CA GLY A 110 -9.42 21.60 -10.81
C GLY A 110 -8.54 22.20 -11.92
N SER A 111 -8.81 21.86 -13.18
CA SER A 111 -8.13 22.36 -14.36
C SER A 111 -9.05 22.25 -15.58
N ALA A 112 -8.96 23.18 -16.53
CA ALA A 112 -9.79 23.19 -17.74
C ALA A 112 -9.59 21.93 -18.61
N ASP A 113 -8.36 21.41 -18.65
CA ASP A 113 -7.96 20.33 -19.56
C ASP A 113 -8.25 18.93 -18.99
N ILE A 114 -8.32 18.82 -17.65
CA ILE A 114 -8.52 17.55 -16.95
C ILE A 114 -10.02 17.30 -16.83
N VAL A 115 -10.60 16.85 -17.94
CA VAL A 115 -12.03 16.51 -18.08
C VAL A 115 -12.29 15.04 -17.75
N PHE A 116 -13.46 14.74 -17.18
CA PHE A 116 -13.98 13.38 -17.20
C PHE A 116 -14.31 12.95 -18.64
N ARG A 117 -13.96 11.71 -18.99
CA ARG A 117 -14.31 11.05 -20.26
C ARG A 117 -15.00 9.72 -19.92
N PRO A 118 -16.21 9.45 -20.44
CA PRO A 118 -16.84 8.13 -20.33
C PRO A 118 -15.96 7.04 -20.95
N VAL A 119 -16.08 5.82 -20.43
CA VAL A 119 -15.39 4.61 -20.90
C VAL A 119 -16.39 3.48 -21.09
N ARG A 120 -16.14 2.60 -22.05
CA ARG A 120 -16.97 1.43 -22.36
C ARG A 120 -16.63 0.29 -21.39
N ALA A 121 -17.61 -0.55 -21.06
CA ALA A 121 -17.31 -1.83 -20.40
C ALA A 121 -16.63 -2.79 -21.39
N SER A 122 -15.76 -3.68 -20.90
CA SER A 122 -15.34 -4.83 -21.67
C SER A 122 -16.52 -5.80 -21.92
N PRO A 123 -16.48 -6.67 -22.95
CA PRO A 123 -17.58 -7.59 -23.24
C PRO A 123 -18.00 -8.45 -22.04
N LEU A 124 -17.02 -8.91 -21.24
CA LEU A 124 -17.24 -9.68 -20.00
C LEU A 124 -17.99 -8.87 -18.92
N ARG A 125 -17.82 -7.55 -18.90
CA ARG A 125 -18.48 -6.62 -17.97
C ARG A 125 -19.78 -6.02 -18.51
N GLN A 126 -20.20 -6.38 -19.73
CA GLN A 126 -21.39 -5.83 -20.37
C GLN A 126 -22.71 -6.45 -19.85
N LYS A 127 -22.67 -7.70 -19.37
CA LYS A 127 -23.81 -8.43 -18.75
C LYS A 127 -23.63 -8.69 -17.24
N SER A 128 -22.42 -8.49 -16.72
CA SER A 128 -22.10 -8.63 -15.28
C SER A 128 -22.83 -7.55 -14.47
N ALA A 129 -23.40 -7.94 -13.32
CA ALA A 129 -24.13 -7.05 -12.40
C ALA A 129 -24.23 -7.69 -11.00
N LEU A 130 -24.24 -6.88 -9.94
CA LEU A 130 -24.81 -7.30 -8.65
C LEU A 130 -26.32 -7.49 -8.81
N THR A 131 -26.86 -8.58 -8.27
CA THR A 131 -28.28 -8.94 -8.28
C THR A 131 -28.76 -9.27 -6.86
N VAL A 132 -30.05 -9.57 -6.70
CA VAL A 132 -30.64 -10.04 -5.44
C VAL A 132 -31.60 -11.19 -5.73
N GLN A 133 -31.73 -12.14 -4.80
CA GLN A 133 -32.73 -13.22 -4.94
C GLN A 133 -34.16 -12.73 -4.70
N VAL A 134 -34.34 -11.82 -3.73
CA VAL A 134 -35.65 -11.37 -3.24
C VAL A 134 -35.62 -9.88 -2.89
N GLY A 135 -36.72 -9.18 -3.19
CA GLY A 135 -36.91 -7.76 -2.91
C GLY A 135 -36.57 -6.85 -4.09
N PRO A 136 -36.49 -5.53 -3.87
CA PRO A 136 -36.11 -4.58 -4.92
C PRO A 136 -34.65 -4.77 -5.34
N PRO A 137 -34.31 -4.54 -6.63
CA PRO A 137 -32.94 -4.61 -7.12
C PRO A 137 -32.08 -3.49 -6.51
N ILE A 138 -30.81 -3.80 -6.25
CA ILE A 138 -29.82 -2.84 -5.77
C ILE A 138 -29.18 -2.17 -7.01
N ALA A 139 -29.22 -0.84 -7.07
CA ALA A 139 -28.67 -0.09 -8.20
C ALA A 139 -27.13 -0.18 -8.26
N PRO A 140 -26.50 -0.23 -9.45
CA PRO A 140 -25.04 -0.30 -9.57
C PRO A 140 -24.31 0.87 -8.90
N VAL A 141 -24.88 2.08 -8.96
CA VAL A 141 -24.45 3.22 -8.15
C VAL A 141 -25.66 3.70 -7.33
N ALA A 142 -25.49 3.91 -6.02
CA ALA A 142 -26.56 4.36 -5.13
C ALA A 142 -26.15 5.61 -4.35
N VAL A 143 -26.91 6.70 -4.50
CA VAL A 143 -26.78 7.92 -3.70
C VAL A 143 -27.76 7.84 -2.53
N ARG A 144 -27.25 7.65 -1.31
CA ARG A 144 -28.07 7.48 -0.10
C ARG A 144 -28.07 8.75 0.74
N ILE A 145 -29.26 9.26 1.07
CA ILE A 145 -29.45 10.47 1.87
C ILE A 145 -30.24 10.15 3.14
N PRO A 146 -29.57 9.92 4.29
CA PRO A 146 -30.23 9.77 5.58
C PRO A 146 -31.16 10.94 5.91
N ALA A 147 -32.45 10.66 6.09
CA ALA A 147 -33.49 11.66 6.27
C ALA A 147 -33.20 12.64 7.42
N PHE A 148 -33.51 13.92 7.20
CA PHE A 148 -33.31 15.01 8.16
C PHE A 148 -34.42 16.06 7.99
N GLU A 149 -34.89 16.63 9.10
CA GLU A 149 -35.84 17.76 9.10
C GLU A 149 -35.10 19.11 9.09
N GLU A 150 -33.99 19.21 9.84
CA GLU A 150 -33.14 20.39 9.95
C GLU A 150 -31.67 20.06 9.69
N GLN A 151 -30.83 21.07 9.39
CA GLN A 151 -29.38 20.90 9.24
C GLN A 151 -28.75 20.36 10.53
N LEU A 152 -28.01 19.25 10.41
CA LEU A 152 -27.33 18.64 11.55
C LEU A 152 -26.01 19.36 11.90
N LYS A 153 -25.51 19.09 13.11
CA LYS A 153 -24.09 19.31 13.44
C LYS A 153 -23.26 18.14 12.86
N SER A 154 -21.98 18.38 12.57
CA SER A 154 -21.09 17.40 11.91
C SER A 154 -21.06 16.01 12.57
N ALA A 155 -20.98 15.93 13.90
CA ALA A 155 -20.92 14.64 14.61
C ALA A 155 -22.25 13.85 14.59
N PRO A 156 -23.44 14.46 14.81
CA PRO A 156 -24.72 13.84 14.48
C PRO A 156 -24.83 13.36 13.02
N ALA A 157 -24.42 14.19 12.04
CA ALA A 157 -24.45 13.83 10.62
C ALA A 157 -23.59 12.58 10.32
N GLN A 158 -22.34 12.57 10.80
CA GLN A 158 -21.44 11.41 10.73
C GLN A 158 -22.06 10.14 11.30
N ARG A 159 -22.74 10.22 12.45
CA ARG A 159 -23.36 9.04 13.08
C ARG A 159 -24.63 8.56 12.37
N ALA A 160 -25.39 9.44 11.72
CA ALA A 160 -26.51 9.03 10.86
C ALA A 160 -26.01 8.29 9.62
N VAL A 161 -25.01 8.85 8.93
CA VAL A 161 -24.39 8.23 7.75
C VAL A 161 -23.67 6.92 8.09
N ALA A 162 -22.91 6.86 9.18
CA ALA A 162 -22.24 5.63 9.61
C ALA A 162 -23.24 4.50 9.92
N ARG A 163 -24.44 4.83 10.40
CA ARG A 163 -25.50 3.87 10.70
C ARG A 163 -26.18 3.35 9.45
N ASP A 164 -26.51 4.23 8.52
CA ASP A 164 -27.09 3.83 7.24
C ASP A 164 -26.10 3.03 6.39
N CYS A 165 -24.81 3.38 6.44
CA CYS A 165 -23.74 2.60 5.81
C CYS A 165 -23.68 1.16 6.38
N ALA A 166 -23.76 0.99 7.71
CA ALA A 166 -23.82 -0.34 8.31
C ALA A 166 -25.10 -1.11 7.95
N LEU A 167 -26.26 -0.44 7.88
CA LEU A 167 -27.53 -1.05 7.46
C LEU A 167 -27.53 -1.48 5.99
N HIS A 168 -26.99 -0.64 5.09
CA HIS A 168 -26.83 -0.95 3.67
C HIS A 168 -25.86 -2.12 3.45
N ILE A 169 -24.79 -2.19 4.24
CA ILE A 169 -23.86 -3.33 4.24
C ILE A 169 -24.52 -4.60 4.76
N ALA A 170 -25.36 -4.52 5.80
CA ALA A 170 -26.15 -5.67 6.24
C ALA A 170 -27.13 -6.15 5.14
N ASP A 171 -27.83 -5.24 4.47
CA ASP A 171 -28.75 -5.55 3.37
C ASP A 171 -28.04 -6.20 2.16
N LEU A 172 -26.84 -5.72 1.83
CA LEU A 172 -25.96 -6.32 0.81
C LEU A 172 -25.52 -7.75 1.19
N LEU A 173 -25.21 -8.01 2.46
CA LEU A 173 -24.82 -9.35 2.94
C LEU A 173 -26.02 -10.30 3.07
N ASP A 174 -27.18 -9.80 3.50
CA ASP A 174 -28.40 -10.60 3.69
C ASP A 174 -29.10 -10.94 2.35
N ARG A 175 -28.90 -10.16 1.27
CA ARG A 175 -29.65 -10.31 -0.01
C ARG A 175 -28.82 -10.29 -1.30
N GLY A 176 -27.59 -9.77 -1.28
CA GLY A 176 -26.79 -9.51 -2.47
C GLY A 176 -26.16 -10.76 -3.06
N LEU A 177 -26.27 -10.90 -4.38
CA LEU A 177 -25.53 -11.87 -5.19
C LEU A 177 -24.60 -11.15 -6.16
N ILE A 178 -23.34 -11.58 -6.23
CA ILE A 178 -22.40 -11.14 -7.26
C ILE A 178 -21.97 -12.32 -8.15
N PRO A 179 -21.61 -12.07 -9.42
CA PRO A 179 -21.01 -13.07 -10.28
C PRO A 179 -19.79 -13.69 -9.60
N THR A 180 -19.75 -15.02 -9.51
CA THR A 180 -18.49 -15.72 -9.26
C THR A 180 -17.52 -15.30 -10.35
N THR A 181 -16.34 -14.80 -9.99
CA THR A 181 -15.27 -14.61 -10.98
C THR A 181 -14.76 -15.97 -11.41
N ALA A 182 -15.45 -16.58 -12.38
CA ALA A 182 -14.97 -17.78 -13.06
C ALA A 182 -13.58 -17.49 -13.62
N GLY A 183 -12.58 -18.24 -13.16
CA GLY A 183 -11.27 -18.25 -13.79
C GLY A 183 -11.40 -18.78 -15.22
N SER A 184 -10.50 -18.32 -16.09
CA SER A 184 -10.16 -18.93 -17.38
C SER A 184 -11.28 -19.27 -18.39
N ALA A 185 -12.54 -18.84 -18.19
CA ALA A 185 -13.62 -19.07 -19.13
C ALA A 185 -13.38 -18.35 -20.49
N SER A 186 -13.52 -19.11 -21.57
CA SER A 186 -13.43 -18.58 -22.93
C SER A 186 -14.57 -17.59 -23.22
N PRO A 187 -14.43 -16.61 -24.14
CA PRO A 187 -15.53 -15.72 -24.52
C PRO A 187 -16.80 -16.45 -24.99
N GLU A 188 -16.66 -17.68 -25.48
CA GLU A 188 -17.73 -18.53 -26.02
C GLU A 188 -18.45 -19.37 -24.95
N GLU A 189 -17.91 -19.49 -23.73
CA GLU A 189 -18.49 -20.29 -22.62
C GLU A 189 -19.26 -19.42 -21.61
N SER A 190 -19.17 -18.09 -21.74
CA SER A 190 -19.62 -17.10 -20.75
C SER A 190 -21.15 -16.84 -20.72
N GLU A 191 -22.00 -17.83 -21.03
CA GLU A 191 -23.47 -17.68 -20.96
C GLU A 191 -24.03 -17.84 -19.53
N SER A 192 -23.33 -18.55 -18.64
CA SER A 192 -23.73 -18.70 -17.23
C SER A 192 -22.55 -18.51 -16.27
N SER A 193 -22.21 -17.25 -15.97
CA SER A 193 -21.47 -16.97 -14.74
C SER A 193 -22.34 -17.34 -13.56
N GLU A 194 -21.87 -18.24 -12.70
CA GLU A 194 -22.57 -18.59 -11.47
C GLU A 194 -22.67 -17.36 -10.54
N LEU A 195 -23.63 -17.36 -9.62
CA LEU A 195 -23.87 -16.26 -8.68
C LEU A 195 -23.61 -16.75 -7.26
N ARG A 196 -22.74 -16.05 -6.53
CA ARG A 196 -22.48 -16.30 -5.10
C ARG A 196 -22.99 -15.15 -4.23
N PRO A 197 -23.31 -15.40 -2.95
CA PRO A 197 -23.54 -14.32 -1.98
C PRO A 197 -22.38 -13.34 -1.91
N VAL A 198 -22.69 -12.08 -1.61
CA VAL A 198 -21.70 -11.08 -1.17
C VAL A 198 -21.21 -11.47 0.23
N GLU A 199 -19.89 -11.49 0.42
CA GLU A 199 -19.24 -11.78 1.69
C GLU A 199 -18.62 -10.49 2.28
N PRO A 200 -18.39 -10.39 3.60
CA PRO A 200 -17.79 -9.19 4.18
C PRO A 200 -16.47 -8.75 3.52
N ARG A 201 -15.61 -9.71 3.12
CA ARG A 201 -14.35 -9.45 2.41
C ARG A 201 -14.51 -8.72 1.07
N ASP A 202 -15.68 -8.81 0.43
CA ASP A 202 -15.98 -8.17 -0.86
C ASP A 202 -16.27 -6.66 -0.74
N ILE A 203 -16.49 -6.18 0.48
CA ILE A 203 -17.01 -4.85 0.78
C ILE A 203 -15.89 -3.95 1.31
N ALA A 204 -15.57 -2.91 0.56
CA ALA A 204 -14.64 -1.86 0.98
C ALA A 204 -15.36 -0.58 1.42
N ILE A 205 -14.99 -0.03 2.58
CA ILE A 205 -15.41 1.30 3.03
C ILE A 205 -14.26 2.28 2.82
N LEU A 206 -14.46 3.27 1.95
CA LEU A 206 -13.44 4.24 1.55
C LEU A 206 -13.64 5.59 2.24
N LEU A 207 -12.64 5.98 3.03
CA LEU A 207 -12.65 7.16 3.89
C LEU A 207 -11.67 8.24 3.42
N LYS A 208 -11.86 9.48 3.89
CA LYS A 208 -10.85 10.54 3.70
C LYS A 208 -9.73 10.37 4.72
N ALA A 209 -10.07 10.09 5.98
CA ALA A 209 -9.12 9.94 7.08
C ALA A 209 -9.42 8.71 7.96
N LYS A 210 -8.37 8.10 8.52
CA LYS A 210 -8.47 6.92 9.41
C LYS A 210 -9.26 7.22 10.69
N SER A 211 -9.26 8.48 11.14
CA SER A 211 -10.03 8.96 12.31
C SER A 211 -11.56 8.88 12.13
N GLU A 212 -12.05 8.58 10.92
CA GLU A 212 -13.48 8.41 10.63
C GLU A 212 -13.96 6.97 10.83
N ALA A 213 -13.04 5.99 10.87
CA ALA A 213 -13.34 4.56 10.96
C ALA A 213 -14.01 4.11 12.29
N PRO A 214 -13.64 4.61 13.50
CA PRO A 214 -14.14 4.06 14.75
C PRO A 214 -15.66 4.18 14.96
N ASP A 215 -16.31 5.19 14.35
CA ASP A 215 -17.78 5.30 14.40
C ASP A 215 -18.45 4.26 13.47
N LEU A 216 -17.85 3.97 12.32
CA LEU A 216 -18.34 2.95 11.36
C LEU A 216 -18.16 1.53 11.91
N GLN A 217 -16.95 1.19 12.40
CA GLN A 217 -16.71 -0.10 13.06
C GLN A 217 -17.72 -0.35 14.19
N ARG A 218 -18.03 0.67 15.00
CA ARG A 218 -19.04 0.55 16.07
C ARG A 218 -20.46 0.32 15.55
N GLN A 219 -20.84 0.81 14.36
CA GLN A 219 -22.17 0.49 13.79
C GLN A 219 -22.19 -0.90 13.16
N LEU A 220 -21.12 -1.35 12.50
CA LEU A 220 -20.99 -2.72 11.96
C LEU A 220 -20.98 -3.78 13.08
N GLN A 221 -20.20 -3.57 14.14
CA GLN A 221 -20.12 -4.44 15.32
C GLN A 221 -21.47 -4.54 16.07
N LEU A 222 -22.31 -3.50 16.02
CA LEU A 222 -23.69 -3.57 16.55
C LEU A 222 -24.61 -4.45 15.70
N LEU A 223 -24.30 -4.66 14.42
CA LEU A 223 -25.02 -5.59 13.54
C LEU A 223 -24.36 -6.98 13.47
N GLY A 224 -23.28 -7.23 14.22
CA GLY A 224 -22.53 -8.49 14.16
C GLY A 224 -21.70 -8.64 12.89
N ILE A 225 -21.29 -7.53 12.27
CA ILE A 225 -20.49 -7.52 11.04
C ILE A 225 -19.05 -7.13 11.41
N ASP A 226 -18.11 -8.03 11.16
CA ASP A 226 -16.70 -7.81 11.44
C ASP A 226 -16.05 -6.86 10.42
N SER A 227 -15.09 -6.06 10.86
CA SER A 227 -14.46 -5.02 10.01
C SER A 227 -13.03 -4.68 10.42
N VAL A 228 -12.12 -4.74 9.46
CA VAL A 228 -10.68 -4.53 9.64
C VAL A 228 -10.27 -3.17 9.05
N VAL A 229 -9.51 -2.38 9.80
CA VAL A 229 -8.97 -1.10 9.32
C VAL A 229 -7.58 -1.32 8.72
N MET A 230 -7.46 -1.22 7.39
CA MET A 230 -6.21 -1.42 6.66
C MET A 230 -5.22 -0.27 6.93
N GLY A 231 -3.96 -0.62 7.22
CA GLY A 231 -2.89 0.34 7.50
C GLY A 231 -3.21 1.24 8.69
N ALA A 232 -3.72 0.70 9.81
CA ALA A 232 -4.24 1.41 10.98
C ALA A 232 -3.20 2.16 11.86
N GLY A 233 -2.18 2.74 11.24
CA GLY A 233 -1.07 3.40 11.92
C GLY A 233 -0.05 2.40 12.46
N SER A 234 0.83 2.90 13.31
CA SER A 234 1.81 2.06 13.99
C SER A 234 1.16 1.31 15.15
N VAL A 235 1.65 0.12 15.49
CA VAL A 235 1.33 -0.57 16.74
C VAL A 235 1.84 0.23 17.93
N LEU A 236 2.83 1.10 17.73
CA LEU A 236 3.38 1.98 18.76
C LEU A 236 2.42 3.12 19.15
N GLU A 237 1.43 3.41 18.29
CA GLU A 237 0.30 4.30 18.56
C GLU A 237 -0.88 3.56 19.22
N SER A 238 -0.80 2.24 19.39
CA SER A 238 -1.86 1.44 20.00
C SER A 238 -2.00 1.66 21.52
N PRO A 239 -3.16 1.32 22.12
CA PRO A 239 -3.27 1.17 23.56
C PRO A 239 -2.29 0.11 24.12
N ALA A 240 -2.01 -0.96 23.37
CA ALA A 240 -1.03 -1.98 23.78
C ALA A 240 0.36 -1.39 24.03
N ALA A 241 0.82 -0.49 23.17
CA ALA A 241 2.09 0.22 23.34
C ALA A 241 2.06 1.18 24.55
N MET A 242 0.91 1.79 24.87
CA MET A 242 0.76 2.58 26.09
C MET A 242 0.81 1.69 27.35
N HIS A 243 0.19 0.51 27.33
CA HIS A 243 0.27 -0.44 28.44
C HIS A 243 1.67 -1.05 28.59
N TRP A 244 2.38 -1.30 27.49
CA TRP A 244 3.80 -1.66 27.50
C TRP A 244 4.66 -0.54 28.10
N TYR A 245 4.40 0.73 27.77
CA TYR A 245 5.07 1.87 28.39
C TYR A 245 4.84 1.88 29.91
N TRP A 246 3.58 1.82 30.39
CA TRP A 246 3.29 1.83 31.84
C TRP A 246 3.98 0.68 32.58
N LEU A 247 3.98 -0.51 31.99
CA LEU A 247 4.64 -1.69 32.54
C LEU A 247 6.16 -1.50 32.66
N LEU A 248 6.83 -1.11 31.58
CA LEU A 248 8.28 -0.90 31.56
C LEU A 248 8.69 0.27 32.47
N ASP A 249 7.89 1.33 32.56
CA ASP A 249 8.11 2.50 33.40
C ASP A 249 8.08 2.13 34.90
N ALA A 250 7.13 1.26 35.31
CA ALA A 250 7.07 0.75 36.68
C ALA A 250 8.15 -0.30 36.99
N ILE A 251 8.45 -1.22 36.07
CA ILE A 251 9.53 -2.22 36.26
C ILE A 251 10.92 -1.52 36.29
N ALA A 252 11.09 -0.39 35.61
CA ALA A 252 12.32 0.41 35.68
C ALA A 252 12.54 1.10 37.02
N GLN A 253 11.47 1.41 37.77
CA GLN A 253 11.53 2.09 39.08
C GLN A 253 10.47 1.53 40.04
N PRO A 254 10.58 0.25 40.48
CA PRO A 254 9.52 -0.41 41.26
C PRO A 254 9.31 0.23 42.64
N ALA A 255 10.26 1.02 43.15
CA ALA A 255 10.08 1.78 44.39
C ALA A 255 9.12 2.99 44.24
N ASP A 256 8.88 3.51 43.03
CA ASP A 256 7.97 4.64 42.78
C ASP A 256 6.51 4.15 42.74
N GLN A 257 5.83 4.27 43.89
CA GLN A 257 4.43 3.89 44.04
C GLN A 257 3.49 4.50 42.98
N ARG A 258 3.79 5.68 42.42
CA ARG A 258 2.94 6.31 41.39
C ARG A 258 3.01 5.54 40.08
N ARG A 259 4.19 5.05 39.70
CA ARG A 259 4.38 4.20 38.51
C ARG A 259 3.77 2.83 38.73
N VAL A 260 4.01 2.23 39.91
CA VAL A 260 3.43 0.94 40.31
C VAL A 260 1.91 0.96 40.22
N LYS A 261 1.26 1.99 40.79
CA LYS A 261 -0.19 2.20 40.72
C LYS A 261 -0.70 2.48 39.30
N THR A 262 0.12 3.07 38.42
CA THR A 262 -0.22 3.27 37.01
C THR A 262 -0.15 1.95 36.22
N ALA A 263 0.89 1.14 36.44
CA ALA A 263 1.03 -0.18 35.84
C ALA A 263 0.02 -1.21 36.37
N ALA A 264 -0.49 -1.04 37.59
CA ALA A 264 -1.60 -1.84 38.12
C ALA A 264 -2.88 -1.73 37.26
N LEU A 265 -3.17 -0.55 36.70
CA LEU A 265 -4.27 -0.31 35.77
C LEU A 265 -3.97 -0.77 34.33
N SER A 266 -2.74 -1.23 34.04
CA SER A 266 -2.39 -1.77 32.72
C SER A 266 -3.00 -3.15 32.50
N TRP A 267 -3.14 -3.57 31.24
CA TRP A 267 -3.60 -4.92 30.90
C TRP A 267 -2.72 -6.07 31.42
N PHE A 268 -1.52 -5.77 31.94
CA PHE A 268 -0.59 -6.76 32.49
C PHE A 268 -0.82 -7.08 33.97
N VAL A 269 -1.72 -6.35 34.63
CA VAL A 269 -2.15 -6.57 36.02
C VAL A 269 -3.67 -6.46 36.11
N GLY A 270 -4.23 -5.38 35.58
CA GLY A 270 -5.64 -5.18 35.33
C GLY A 270 -6.49 -4.96 36.57
N TRP A 271 -5.93 -4.33 37.61
CA TRP A 271 -6.74 -3.75 38.68
C TRP A 271 -7.66 -2.67 38.11
N THR A 272 -8.84 -2.55 38.71
CA THR A 272 -9.79 -1.46 38.48
C THR A 272 -9.40 -0.19 39.23
N ALA A 273 -10.04 0.93 38.89
CA ALA A 273 -9.90 2.16 39.66
C ALA A 273 -10.46 2.04 41.09
N GLU A 274 -11.40 1.11 41.33
CA GLU A 274 -11.99 0.85 42.64
C GLU A 274 -11.02 0.05 43.53
N GLU A 275 -10.43 -1.03 43.01
CA GLU A 275 -9.35 -1.77 43.70
C GLU A 275 -8.14 -0.85 43.97
N LEU A 276 -7.78 0.04 43.05
CA LEU A 276 -6.70 1.00 43.27
C LEU A 276 -7.00 2.06 44.35
N ALA A 277 -8.29 2.34 44.60
CA ALA A 277 -8.73 3.27 45.63
C ALA A 277 -8.79 2.60 47.03
N THR A 278 -8.95 1.28 47.09
CA THR A 278 -9.00 0.49 48.34
C THR A 278 -7.73 -0.31 48.61
N VAL A 279 -6.72 -0.26 47.73
CA VAL A 279 -5.49 -1.06 47.83
C VAL A 279 -4.74 -0.84 49.16
N GLU A 280 -4.48 -1.94 49.84
CA GLU A 280 -3.71 -1.97 51.08
C GLU A 280 -2.20 -1.93 50.84
N THR A 281 -1.46 -1.47 51.85
CA THR A 281 0.00 -1.26 51.72
C THR A 281 0.75 -2.56 51.40
N HIS A 282 0.28 -3.70 51.92
CA HIS A 282 0.89 -5.01 51.65
C HIS A 282 0.69 -5.47 50.19
N GLN A 283 -0.50 -5.29 49.62
CA GLN A 283 -0.81 -5.63 48.24
C GLN A 283 0.01 -4.81 47.24
N LEU A 284 0.30 -3.55 47.59
CA LEU A 284 1.20 -2.71 46.81
C LEU A 284 2.65 -3.23 46.91
N GLY A 285 3.11 -3.66 48.09
CA GLY A 285 4.41 -4.30 48.30
C GLY A 285 4.59 -5.57 47.46
N GLU A 286 3.62 -6.49 47.49
CA GLU A 286 3.60 -7.69 46.64
C GLU A 286 3.71 -7.35 45.14
N LEU A 287 3.06 -6.26 44.70
CA LEU A 287 3.17 -5.78 43.32
C LEU A 287 4.55 -5.20 43.01
N GLN A 288 5.19 -4.51 43.95
CA GLN A 288 6.56 -4.00 43.82
C GLN A 288 7.58 -5.13 43.73
N GLU A 289 7.47 -6.16 44.58
CA GLU A 289 8.31 -7.36 44.54
C GLU A 289 8.14 -8.12 43.22
N ARG A 290 6.90 -8.29 42.74
CA ARG A 290 6.63 -8.89 41.43
C ARG A 290 7.26 -8.08 40.29
N PHE A 291 7.15 -6.76 40.30
CA PHE A 291 7.78 -5.91 39.29
C PHE A 291 9.31 -5.96 39.35
N GLN A 292 9.92 -6.09 40.53
CA GLN A 292 11.37 -6.32 40.63
C GLN A 292 11.78 -7.66 40.00
N ALA A 293 11.12 -8.76 40.36
CA ALA A 293 11.39 -10.09 39.78
C ALA A 293 11.17 -10.12 38.25
N TRP A 294 10.18 -9.37 37.76
CA TRP A 294 9.93 -9.17 36.32
C TRP A 294 11.06 -8.38 35.63
N GLY A 295 11.67 -7.41 36.31
CA GLY A 295 12.84 -6.68 35.82
C GLY A 295 14.09 -7.56 35.71
N GLU A 296 14.34 -8.39 36.72
CA GLU A 296 15.42 -9.39 36.72
C GLU A 296 15.24 -10.42 35.59
N LEU A 297 13.99 -10.88 35.37
CA LEU A 297 13.65 -11.77 34.26
C LEU A 297 13.87 -11.13 32.88
N LEU A 298 13.50 -9.85 32.71
CA LEU A 298 13.74 -9.10 31.48
C LEU A 298 15.23 -9.01 31.14
N VAL A 299 16.07 -8.67 32.13
CA VAL A 299 17.53 -8.59 31.94
C VAL A 299 18.13 -9.97 31.65
N GLY A 300 17.74 -10.99 32.40
CA GLY A 300 18.34 -12.34 32.32
C GLY A 300 17.84 -13.24 31.19
N ARG A 301 16.70 -12.93 30.56
CA ARG A 301 16.05 -13.78 29.54
C ARG A 301 15.44 -13.05 28.35
N GLY A 302 15.25 -11.73 28.42
CA GLY A 302 14.68 -10.92 27.34
C GLY A 302 13.15 -10.97 27.21
N VAL A 303 12.62 -10.07 26.36
CA VAL A 303 11.19 -9.70 26.27
C VAL A 303 10.26 -10.89 26.02
N ASN A 304 10.66 -11.85 25.17
CA ASN A 304 9.80 -12.98 24.79
C ASN A 304 9.68 -14.06 25.87
N GLU A 305 10.66 -14.20 26.77
CA GLU A 305 10.51 -15.03 27.98
C GLU A 305 9.61 -14.33 28.99
N PHE A 306 9.87 -13.03 29.20
CA PHE A 306 9.11 -12.17 30.10
C PHE A 306 7.61 -12.17 29.77
N LEU A 307 7.21 -11.87 28.52
CA LEU A 307 5.79 -11.83 28.14
C LEU A 307 5.11 -13.20 28.36
N ARG A 308 5.80 -14.31 28.09
CA ARG A 308 5.25 -15.65 28.35
C ARG A 308 5.05 -15.92 29.83
N ARG A 309 5.97 -15.47 30.69
CA ARG A 309 5.84 -15.58 32.15
C ARG A 309 4.68 -14.72 32.67
N VAL A 310 4.58 -13.47 32.22
CA VAL A 310 3.46 -12.57 32.56
C VAL A 310 2.12 -13.18 32.13
N ARG A 311 2.01 -13.74 30.91
CA ARG A 311 0.81 -14.46 30.44
C ARG A 311 0.45 -15.71 31.27
N GLY A 312 1.39 -16.27 32.03
CA GLY A 312 1.15 -17.39 32.95
C GLY A 312 0.94 -16.98 34.42
N GLU A 313 1.33 -15.78 34.81
CA GLU A 313 1.19 -15.24 36.18
C GLU A 313 0.01 -14.27 36.35
N SER A 314 -0.55 -13.76 35.25
CA SER A 314 -1.56 -12.71 35.25
C SER A 314 -2.72 -13.05 34.31
N ALA A 315 -3.89 -12.45 34.56
CA ALA A 315 -5.08 -12.65 33.74
C ALA A 315 -5.06 -11.91 32.39
N VAL A 316 -3.89 -11.49 31.87
CA VAL A 316 -3.71 -10.75 30.59
C VAL A 316 -4.65 -11.24 29.50
N LEU A 317 -4.65 -12.55 29.23
CA LEU A 317 -5.44 -13.12 28.13
C LEU A 317 -6.94 -12.87 28.33
N GLN A 318 -7.46 -13.19 29.52
CA GLN A 318 -8.88 -12.98 29.85
C GLN A 318 -9.25 -11.49 29.88
N GLN A 319 -8.42 -10.66 30.51
CA GLN A 319 -8.65 -9.22 30.64
C GLN A 319 -8.62 -8.51 29.28
N VAL A 320 -7.72 -8.89 28.37
CA VAL A 320 -7.61 -8.28 27.03
C VAL A 320 -8.74 -8.79 26.12
N LEU A 321 -9.00 -10.11 26.08
CA LEU A 321 -10.07 -10.68 25.24
C LEU A 321 -11.48 -10.30 25.71
N ALA A 322 -11.69 -9.97 26.99
CA ALA A 322 -12.97 -9.46 27.50
C ALA A 322 -13.27 -7.99 27.11
N ARG A 323 -12.35 -7.29 26.41
CA ARG A 323 -12.54 -5.91 25.95
C ARG A 323 -12.97 -5.87 24.49
N VAL A 324 -13.57 -4.75 24.09
CA VAL A 324 -13.80 -4.42 22.68
C VAL A 324 -12.46 -4.45 21.94
N ASP A 325 -12.47 -5.06 20.74
CA ASP A 325 -11.28 -5.33 19.91
C ASP A 325 -10.22 -6.19 20.63
N GLY A 326 -10.63 -7.05 21.56
CA GLY A 326 -9.73 -7.82 22.43
C GLY A 326 -8.68 -8.68 21.71
N GLU A 327 -9.06 -9.39 20.64
CA GLU A 327 -8.15 -10.22 19.85
C GLU A 327 -7.06 -9.37 19.17
N ARG A 328 -7.47 -8.27 18.53
CA ARG A 328 -6.57 -7.27 17.95
C ARG A 328 -5.64 -6.63 18.99
N ASN A 329 -6.18 -6.26 20.16
CA ASN A 329 -5.40 -5.72 21.26
C ASN A 329 -4.35 -6.72 21.77
N LEU A 330 -4.64 -8.03 21.71
CA LEU A 330 -3.69 -9.09 22.06
C LEU A 330 -2.58 -9.24 20.99
N THR A 331 -2.96 -9.17 19.71
CA THR A 331 -2.01 -9.14 18.57
C THR A 331 -1.09 -7.92 18.64
N ASP A 332 -1.62 -6.75 18.99
CA ASP A 332 -0.85 -5.52 19.19
C ASP A 332 0.14 -5.66 20.38
N ILE A 333 -0.19 -6.40 21.45
CA ILE A 333 0.74 -6.71 22.56
C ILE A 333 1.92 -7.57 22.08
N ASP A 334 1.65 -8.63 21.29
CA ASP A 334 2.68 -9.52 20.77
C ASP A 334 3.57 -8.81 19.75
N HIS A 335 3.00 -8.01 18.84
CA HIS A 335 3.77 -7.23 17.86
C HIS A 335 4.65 -6.17 18.55
N CYS A 336 4.18 -5.52 19.63
CA CYS A 336 5.03 -4.68 20.48
C CYS A 336 6.19 -5.47 21.12
N SER A 337 5.95 -6.70 21.58
CA SER A 337 6.98 -7.57 22.16
C SER A 337 8.06 -7.92 21.12
N GLU A 338 7.65 -8.27 19.90
CA GLU A 338 8.56 -8.60 18.80
C GLU A 338 9.41 -7.40 18.37
N LEU A 339 8.82 -6.20 18.29
CA LEU A 339 9.55 -4.96 18.00
C LEU A 339 10.59 -4.65 19.07
N LEU A 340 10.21 -4.74 20.35
CA LEU A 340 11.15 -4.56 21.46
C LEU A 340 12.27 -5.61 21.42
N ALA A 341 11.94 -6.88 21.18
CA ALA A 341 12.91 -7.96 21.10
C ALA A 341 13.86 -7.86 19.88
N ARG A 342 13.41 -7.26 18.76
CA ARG A 342 14.20 -7.07 17.54
C ARG A 342 15.06 -5.81 17.58
N SER A 343 14.56 -4.73 18.16
CA SER A 343 15.17 -3.39 18.08
C SER A 343 15.99 -3.01 19.32
N ALA A 344 15.79 -3.68 20.46
CA ALA A 344 16.62 -3.44 21.64
C ALA A 344 18.01 -4.08 21.49
N PRO A 345 19.09 -3.39 21.94
CA PRO A 345 20.39 -4.03 22.10
C PRO A 345 20.34 -5.23 23.07
N ARG A 346 21.31 -6.15 22.94
CA ARG A 346 21.36 -7.35 23.81
C ARG A 346 21.53 -6.98 25.28
N ASN A 347 20.88 -7.75 26.16
CA ASN A 347 20.92 -7.64 27.62
C ASN A 347 20.47 -6.27 28.18
N VAL A 348 19.62 -5.54 27.44
CA VAL A 348 19.09 -4.25 27.87
C VAL A 348 17.95 -4.42 28.87
N GLY A 349 18.07 -3.75 30.01
CA GLY A 349 17.05 -3.73 31.06
C GLY A 349 15.86 -2.80 30.79
N PRO A 350 14.86 -2.80 31.70
CA PRO A 350 13.57 -2.13 31.52
C PRO A 350 13.64 -0.67 31.05
N ALA A 351 14.53 0.14 31.63
CA ALA A 351 14.70 1.55 31.26
C ALA A 351 15.23 1.75 29.82
N GLY A 352 16.07 0.85 29.32
CA GLY A 352 16.54 0.90 27.93
C GLY A 352 15.52 0.31 26.94
N LEU A 353 14.66 -0.59 27.38
CA LEU A 353 13.48 -1.03 26.62
C LEU A 353 12.46 0.11 26.49
N LEU A 354 12.25 0.91 27.56
CA LEU A 354 11.44 2.13 27.51
C LEU A 354 12.01 3.11 26.47
N GLN A 355 13.31 3.43 26.54
CA GLN A 355 13.96 4.30 25.55
C GLN A 355 13.90 3.72 24.12
N THR A 356 13.90 2.38 23.97
CA THR A 356 13.72 1.73 22.67
C THR A 356 12.30 1.95 22.15
N LEU A 357 11.28 1.80 23.01
CA LEU A 357 9.87 2.08 22.68
C LEU A 357 9.66 3.54 22.27
N GLU A 358 10.30 4.49 22.96
CA GLU A 358 10.28 5.92 22.64
C GLU A 358 10.96 6.23 21.29
N LYS A 359 12.16 5.68 21.05
CA LYS A 359 12.88 5.83 19.78
C LYS A 359 12.08 5.29 18.60
N LEU A 360 11.47 4.11 18.76
CA LEU A 360 10.59 3.53 17.74
C LEU A 360 9.35 4.39 17.51
N ARG A 361 8.72 4.94 18.57
CA ARG A 361 7.58 5.86 18.45
C ARG A 361 7.90 7.10 17.63
N VAL A 362 9.09 7.69 17.81
CA VAL A 362 9.54 8.82 16.99
C VAL A 362 9.78 8.38 15.54
N ALA A 363 10.52 7.29 15.33
CA ALA A 363 10.87 6.80 13.99
C ALA A 363 9.63 6.45 13.13
N SER A 364 8.61 5.80 13.69
CA SER A 364 7.37 5.50 12.94
C SER A 364 6.58 6.76 12.53
N SER A 365 6.85 7.94 13.11
CA SER A 365 6.23 9.20 12.68
C SER A 365 6.92 9.87 11.49
N GLU A 366 8.14 9.45 11.12
CA GLU A 366 8.95 10.08 10.07
C GLU A 366 8.78 9.43 8.67
N GLY A 367 8.06 8.30 8.59
CA GLY A 367 7.49 7.78 7.33
C GLY A 367 8.43 6.98 6.43
N GLY A 368 8.58 5.69 6.72
CA GLY A 368 9.19 4.70 5.81
C GLY A 368 8.37 3.41 5.74
N GLU A 369 8.98 2.32 5.26
CA GLU A 369 8.45 0.95 5.47
C GLU A 369 8.49 0.63 6.97
N ASP A 370 7.37 0.89 7.67
CA ASP A 370 7.33 0.76 9.13
C ASP A 370 7.20 -0.72 9.55
N PRO A 371 8.23 -1.34 10.17
CA PRO A 371 8.09 -2.69 10.73
C PRO A 371 7.11 -2.72 11.92
N ALA A 372 6.73 -1.54 12.43
CA ALA A 372 5.69 -1.36 13.42
C ALA A 372 4.31 -1.05 12.83
N ALA A 373 4.13 -0.99 11.50
CA ALA A 373 2.80 -0.93 10.88
C ALA A 373 1.95 -2.11 11.36
N ARG A 374 0.77 -1.85 11.95
CA ARG A 374 -0.03 -2.91 12.58
C ARG A 374 -0.33 -4.04 11.59
N ARG A 375 -0.20 -5.27 12.08
CA ARG A 375 -0.54 -6.48 11.32
C ARG A 375 -1.94 -6.38 10.72
N ILE A 376 -2.04 -6.74 9.44
CA ILE A 376 -3.31 -6.89 8.75
C ILE A 376 -3.81 -8.30 9.05
N GLU A 377 -5.05 -8.42 9.52
CA GLU A 377 -5.76 -9.69 9.70
C GLU A 377 -6.24 -10.18 8.32
N SER A 378 -5.31 -10.47 7.40
CA SER A 378 -5.56 -10.66 5.97
C SER A 378 -6.38 -11.89 5.59
N GLU A 379 -6.57 -12.81 6.54
CA GLU A 379 -7.38 -14.03 6.40
C GLU A 379 -8.81 -13.84 6.94
N ALA A 380 -9.11 -12.70 7.58
CA ALA A 380 -10.43 -12.45 8.16
C ALA A 380 -11.47 -12.16 7.06
N ASN A 381 -12.60 -12.88 7.07
CA ASN A 381 -13.75 -12.56 6.23
C ASN A 381 -14.52 -11.36 6.82
N ALA A 382 -13.96 -10.16 6.64
CA ALA A 382 -14.38 -8.93 7.30
C ALA A 382 -14.42 -7.74 6.33
N VAL A 383 -15.28 -6.76 6.62
CA VAL A 383 -15.43 -5.53 5.83
C VAL A 383 -14.16 -4.70 5.89
N GLN A 384 -13.58 -4.38 4.73
CA GLN A 384 -12.29 -3.70 4.62
C GLN A 384 -12.45 -2.19 4.71
N ILE A 385 -11.96 -1.57 5.79
CA ILE A 385 -12.03 -0.11 5.96
C ILE A 385 -10.66 0.50 5.64
N LEU A 386 -10.60 1.35 4.63
CA LEU A 386 -9.35 1.98 4.18
C LEU A 386 -9.56 3.43 3.73
N THR A 387 -8.48 4.20 3.62
CA THR A 387 -8.55 5.54 3.01
C THR A 387 -8.52 5.44 1.49
N ALA A 388 -9.17 6.37 0.80
CA ALA A 388 -9.15 6.42 -0.66
C ALA A 388 -7.72 6.45 -1.26
N HIS A 389 -6.76 7.09 -0.57
CA HIS A 389 -5.33 7.06 -0.91
C HIS A 389 -4.66 5.68 -0.83
N VAL A 390 -5.12 4.80 0.08
CA VAL A 390 -4.63 3.41 0.19
C VAL A 390 -5.36 2.50 -0.82
N SER A 391 -6.53 2.91 -1.31
CA SER A 391 -7.29 2.16 -2.32
C SER A 391 -6.81 2.36 -3.77
N LYS A 392 -5.83 3.24 -4.03
CA LYS A 392 -5.26 3.38 -5.38
C LYS A 392 -4.60 2.05 -5.79
N GLY A 393 -4.63 1.73 -7.09
CA GLY A 393 -4.29 0.40 -7.62
C GLY A 393 -5.38 -0.67 -7.39
N LEU A 394 -5.87 -0.81 -6.15
CA LEU A 394 -6.85 -1.83 -5.73
C LEU A 394 -8.21 -1.75 -6.46
N GLU A 395 -8.94 -2.86 -6.42
CA GLU A 395 -10.34 -3.00 -6.85
C GLU A 395 -11.14 -3.87 -5.86
N PHE A 396 -12.45 -3.62 -5.75
CA PHE A 396 -13.34 -4.36 -4.86
C PHE A 396 -14.69 -4.65 -5.54
N PRO A 397 -15.33 -5.80 -5.29
CA PRO A 397 -16.68 -6.08 -5.77
C PRO A 397 -17.69 -4.99 -5.38
N VAL A 398 -17.64 -4.56 -4.12
CA VAL A 398 -18.57 -3.59 -3.51
C VAL A 398 -17.79 -2.48 -2.82
N VAL A 399 -18.19 -1.22 -3.03
CA VAL A 399 -17.56 -0.04 -2.43
C VAL A 399 -18.59 0.87 -1.80
N CYS A 400 -18.30 1.30 -0.57
CA CYS A 400 -19.06 2.27 0.19
C CYS A 400 -18.21 3.53 0.45
N VAL A 401 -18.71 4.70 0.06
CA VAL A 401 -18.02 6.00 0.19
C VAL A 401 -18.80 6.92 1.15
N PRO A 402 -18.82 6.63 2.47
CA PRO A 402 -19.74 7.30 3.40
C PRO A 402 -19.36 8.74 3.73
N MET A 403 -18.08 9.07 3.93
CA MET A 403 -17.71 10.33 4.60
C MET A 403 -17.43 11.52 3.67
N PHE A 404 -17.60 11.36 2.36
CA PHE A 404 -17.27 12.42 1.38
C PHE A 404 -18.26 13.59 1.33
N PHE A 405 -19.39 13.50 2.04
CA PHE A 405 -20.28 14.65 2.35
C PHE A 405 -19.60 15.71 3.23
N LYS A 406 -18.45 15.41 3.85
CA LYS A 406 -17.69 16.40 4.62
C LYS A 406 -16.87 17.33 3.74
N ALA A 407 -16.97 18.62 4.04
CA ALA A 407 -16.07 19.64 3.51
C ALA A 407 -14.59 19.32 3.82
N PRO A 408 -13.64 19.72 2.96
CA PRO A 408 -12.21 19.71 3.30
C PRO A 408 -11.95 20.60 4.52
N LEU A 409 -10.95 20.27 5.32
CA LEU A 409 -10.43 21.18 6.34
C LEU A 409 -9.64 22.29 5.63
N ASP A 410 -9.84 23.55 6.00
CA ASP A 410 -8.97 24.63 5.53
C ASP A 410 -7.55 24.43 6.10
N PRO A 411 -6.47 24.60 5.30
CA PRO A 411 -5.10 24.47 5.78
C PRO A 411 -4.81 25.48 6.89
N LYS A 412 -4.42 24.99 8.08
CA LYS A 412 -4.16 25.86 9.24
C LYS A 412 -2.87 26.65 9.07
N ASP A 413 -1.78 25.96 8.79
CA ASP A 413 -0.44 26.48 9.08
C ASP A 413 0.38 26.83 7.81
N ARG A 414 0.01 26.30 6.63
CA ARG A 414 0.72 26.55 5.36
C ARG A 414 -0.25 26.64 4.19
N VAL A 415 -0.21 27.74 3.44
CA VAL A 415 -0.96 27.92 2.19
C VAL A 415 -0.01 27.63 1.03
N VAL A 416 -0.18 26.48 0.38
CA VAL A 416 0.57 26.08 -0.82
C VAL A 416 -0.33 26.31 -2.04
N PHE A 417 0.22 26.90 -3.10
CA PHE A 417 -0.53 27.24 -4.31
C PHE A 417 0.40 27.35 -5.52
N ALA A 418 -0.13 27.07 -6.71
CA ALA A 418 0.52 27.27 -7.99
C ALA A 418 0.32 28.71 -8.46
N ALA A 419 1.39 29.34 -8.95
CA ALA A 419 1.38 30.71 -9.47
C ALA A 419 1.97 30.75 -10.89
N PRO A 420 1.30 31.38 -11.87
CA PRO A 420 1.94 31.71 -13.13
C PRO A 420 3.02 32.77 -12.90
N THR A 421 4.19 32.54 -13.45
CA THR A 421 5.32 33.48 -13.50
C THR A 421 5.15 34.48 -14.64
N GLY A 422 6.03 35.48 -14.71
CA GLY A 422 6.07 36.43 -15.82
C GLY A 422 6.41 35.82 -17.20
N SER A 423 6.88 34.57 -17.27
CA SER A 423 7.11 33.84 -18.52
C SER A 423 5.97 32.88 -18.91
N GLY A 424 4.89 32.81 -18.13
CA GLY A 424 3.78 31.87 -18.32
C GLY A 424 4.02 30.46 -17.74
N GLU A 425 5.26 30.11 -17.39
CA GLU A 425 5.57 28.92 -16.58
C GLU A 425 4.83 28.99 -15.24
N VAL A 426 4.25 27.88 -14.77
CA VAL A 426 3.59 27.80 -13.46
C VAL A 426 4.56 27.20 -12.45
N ARG A 427 4.73 27.86 -11.28
CA ARG A 427 5.58 27.38 -10.19
C ARG A 427 4.80 27.10 -8.92
N ARG A 428 5.23 26.09 -8.17
CA ARG A 428 4.77 25.80 -6.80
C ARG A 428 5.25 26.91 -5.86
N CYS A 429 4.33 27.50 -5.10
CA CYS A 429 4.61 28.57 -4.14
C CYS A 429 4.05 28.22 -2.76
N VAL A 430 4.68 28.76 -1.70
CA VAL A 430 4.25 28.62 -0.31
C VAL A 430 4.15 30.01 0.30
N ASP A 431 3.01 30.35 0.89
CA ASP A 431 2.86 31.60 1.65
C ASP A 431 3.54 31.43 3.03
N ILE A 432 4.82 31.80 3.09
CA ILE A 432 5.63 31.82 4.32
C ILE A 432 5.18 32.89 5.33
N ALA A 433 4.20 33.73 4.95
CA ALA A 433 3.74 34.88 5.70
C ALA A 433 2.21 34.80 5.94
N ASN A 434 1.66 33.58 6.02
CA ASN A 434 0.26 33.33 6.37
C ASN A 434 -0.13 33.87 7.76
N ASP A 435 0.83 33.93 8.68
CA ASP A 435 0.66 34.31 10.10
C ASP A 435 1.17 35.73 10.45
N CYS A 436 1.59 36.52 9.46
CA CYS A 436 1.99 37.92 9.66
C CYS A 436 1.23 38.89 8.74
N GLU A 437 1.20 40.17 9.12
CA GLU A 437 0.42 41.17 8.38
C GLU A 437 1.09 41.52 7.04
N TRP A 438 0.65 40.84 5.97
CA TRP A 438 0.92 41.26 4.60
C TRP A 438 0.42 42.71 4.37
N PRO A 439 1.23 43.58 3.73
CA PRO A 439 0.81 44.94 3.38
C PRO A 439 -0.44 45.01 2.49
N ASP A 440 -0.72 43.94 1.74
CA ASP A 440 -1.91 43.82 0.89
C ASP A 440 -2.79 42.61 1.29
N LYS A 441 -3.99 42.93 1.77
CA LYS A 441 -5.03 41.95 2.12
C LYS A 441 -5.68 41.31 0.88
N SER A 442 -5.63 41.97 -0.28
CA SER A 442 -6.13 41.44 -1.55
C SER A 442 -5.27 40.27 -2.05
N GLY A 443 -3.94 40.45 -2.08
CA GLY A 443 -2.97 39.41 -2.41
C GLY A 443 -3.06 38.19 -1.49
N SER A 444 -3.24 38.38 -0.17
CA SER A 444 -3.46 37.27 0.77
C SER A 444 -4.74 36.49 0.44
N LYS A 445 -5.85 37.18 0.18
CA LYS A 445 -7.12 36.55 -0.26
C LYS A 445 -6.93 35.75 -1.56
N ARG A 446 -6.30 36.34 -2.57
CA ARG A 446 -6.05 35.70 -3.88
C ARG A 446 -5.22 34.42 -3.77
N ARG A 447 -4.18 34.39 -2.92
CA ARG A 447 -3.36 33.17 -2.70
C ARG A 447 -4.15 32.06 -2.01
N LYS A 448 -4.99 32.41 -1.02
CA LYS A 448 -5.90 31.46 -0.36
C LYS A 448 -6.98 30.93 -1.30
N GLU A 449 -7.45 31.74 -2.25
CA GLU A 449 -8.35 31.30 -3.33
C GLU A 449 -7.69 30.33 -4.31
N LEU A 450 -6.44 30.58 -4.74
CA LEU A 450 -5.67 29.65 -5.58
C LEU A 450 -5.42 28.31 -4.88
N ALA A 451 -4.97 28.32 -3.61
CA ALA A 451 -4.81 27.11 -2.82
C ALA A 451 -6.14 26.32 -2.69
N LYS A 452 -7.26 27.03 -2.54
CA LYS A 452 -8.59 26.40 -2.43
C LYS A 452 -9.03 25.73 -3.72
N VAL A 453 -8.72 26.31 -4.88
CA VAL A 453 -8.96 25.70 -6.21
C VAL A 453 -8.25 24.36 -6.34
N GLU A 454 -6.99 24.25 -5.90
CA GLU A 454 -6.24 22.99 -5.91
C GLU A 454 -6.82 21.95 -4.97
N VAL A 455 -7.06 22.33 -3.71
CA VAL A 455 -7.64 21.44 -2.69
C VAL A 455 -9.01 20.92 -3.15
N ASP A 456 -9.84 21.79 -3.73
CA ASP A 456 -11.12 21.40 -4.31
C ASP A 456 -10.96 20.44 -5.50
N GLY A 457 -9.99 20.68 -6.38
CA GLY A 457 -9.65 19.79 -7.50
C GLY A 457 -9.18 18.40 -7.04
N GLU A 458 -8.24 18.35 -6.10
CA GLU A 458 -7.74 17.09 -5.52
C GLU A 458 -8.81 16.33 -4.74
N GLN A 459 -9.71 17.03 -4.03
CA GLN A 459 -10.83 16.39 -3.32
C GLN A 459 -11.88 15.80 -4.28
N MET A 460 -12.03 16.35 -5.49
CA MET A 460 -12.82 15.72 -6.56
C MET A 460 -12.08 14.52 -7.18
N ARG A 461 -10.76 14.60 -7.38
CA ARG A 461 -9.94 13.45 -7.83
C ARG A 461 -9.98 12.29 -6.81
N LEU A 462 -9.92 12.60 -5.51
CA LEU A 462 -10.00 11.62 -4.43
C LEU A 462 -11.38 10.93 -4.36
N LEU A 463 -12.47 11.68 -4.63
CA LEU A 463 -13.82 11.10 -4.74
C LEU A 463 -13.94 10.20 -5.98
N TYR A 464 -13.37 10.63 -7.12
CA TYR A 464 -13.31 9.83 -8.34
C TYR A 464 -12.50 8.53 -8.17
N VAL A 465 -11.32 8.60 -7.53
CA VAL A 465 -10.52 7.40 -7.17
C VAL A 465 -11.36 6.45 -6.32
N ALA A 466 -12.00 6.95 -5.26
CA ALA A 466 -12.82 6.12 -4.38
C ALA A 466 -13.97 5.42 -5.13
N MET A 467 -14.79 6.16 -5.89
CA MET A 467 -15.95 5.58 -6.59
C MET A 467 -15.55 4.63 -7.73
N THR A 468 -14.38 4.83 -8.35
CA THR A 468 -13.84 3.96 -9.42
C THR A 468 -13.14 2.69 -8.94
N ARG A 469 -13.13 2.41 -7.62
CA ARG A 469 -12.66 1.12 -7.10
C ARG A 469 -13.70 0.01 -7.24
N ALA A 470 -14.97 0.37 -7.47
CA ALA A 470 -16.09 -0.55 -7.52
C ALA A 470 -16.13 -1.39 -8.80
N SER A 471 -16.35 -2.70 -8.65
CA SER A 471 -16.62 -3.59 -9.78
C SER A 471 -18.13 -3.71 -10.06
N HIS A 472 -18.94 -4.02 -9.04
CA HIS A 472 -20.36 -4.34 -9.18
C HIS A 472 -21.31 -3.34 -8.49
N HIS A 473 -20.90 -2.74 -7.37
CA HIS A 473 -21.73 -1.77 -6.64
C HIS A 473 -20.92 -0.63 -5.98
N CYS A 474 -21.38 0.61 -6.13
CA CYS A 474 -20.83 1.81 -5.49
C CYS A 474 -21.93 2.59 -4.73
N ALA A 475 -21.92 2.54 -3.41
CA ALA A 475 -22.76 3.39 -2.58
C ALA A 475 -22.01 4.66 -2.15
N VAL A 476 -22.65 5.83 -2.26
CA VAL A 476 -22.12 7.12 -1.81
C VAL A 476 -23.16 7.88 -0.99
N TRP A 477 -22.73 8.55 0.07
CA TRP A 477 -23.65 9.23 0.99
C TRP A 477 -23.58 10.75 0.90
N TYR A 478 -24.74 11.37 1.09
CA TYR A 478 -24.87 12.79 1.38
C TYR A 478 -25.66 13.01 2.68
N GLN A 479 -25.23 13.96 3.49
CA GLN A 479 -25.98 14.46 4.65
C GLN A 479 -25.75 15.95 4.82
N SER A 480 -26.83 16.70 5.06
CA SER A 480 -26.82 18.13 5.26
C SER A 480 -26.35 18.49 6.68
N TYR A 481 -25.31 19.30 6.75
CA TYR A 481 -24.74 19.85 7.97
C TYR A 481 -24.07 21.19 7.67
N LEU A 482 -23.74 21.96 8.71
CA LEU A 482 -23.03 23.23 8.56
C LEU A 482 -21.73 23.07 7.72
N HIS A 483 -21.65 23.78 6.59
CA HIS A 483 -20.59 23.70 5.54
C HIS A 483 -20.69 22.53 4.54
N SER A 484 -21.73 21.69 4.57
CA SER A 484 -21.92 20.56 3.65
C SER A 484 -21.77 20.90 2.16
N ALA A 485 -22.24 22.07 1.70
CA ALA A 485 -22.09 22.52 0.31
C ALA A 485 -20.64 22.70 -0.17
N ALA A 486 -19.65 22.83 0.74
CA ALA A 486 -18.24 22.88 0.37
C ALA A 486 -17.63 21.48 0.11
N SER A 487 -18.37 20.40 0.37
CA SER A 487 -17.90 19.02 0.17
C SER A 487 -17.88 18.58 -1.30
N PRO A 488 -17.01 17.62 -1.67
CA PRO A 488 -17.00 17.07 -3.02
C PRO A 488 -18.30 16.32 -3.35
N CYS A 489 -18.96 15.64 -2.40
CA CYS A 489 -20.28 15.06 -2.66
C CYS A 489 -21.34 16.13 -2.95
N ALA A 490 -21.42 17.22 -2.20
CA ALA A 490 -22.42 18.26 -2.46
C ALA A 490 -22.21 18.93 -3.83
N LYS A 491 -20.95 19.23 -4.18
CA LYS A 491 -20.57 19.73 -5.50
C LYS A 491 -20.94 18.75 -6.62
N LEU A 492 -20.61 17.46 -6.45
CA LEU A 492 -20.94 16.40 -7.40
C LEU A 492 -22.45 16.23 -7.58
N LEU A 493 -23.24 16.31 -6.51
CA LEU A 493 -24.66 16.01 -6.56
C LEU A 493 -25.49 17.21 -7.05
N PHE A 494 -25.26 18.41 -6.50
CA PHE A 494 -26.19 19.54 -6.63
C PHE A 494 -25.68 20.72 -7.45
N SER A 495 -24.41 20.75 -7.85
CA SER A 495 -23.87 21.85 -8.65
C SER A 495 -24.05 21.58 -10.15
N ARG A 496 -25.30 21.62 -10.63
CA ARG A 496 -25.69 21.20 -11.99
C ARG A 496 -26.56 22.23 -12.72
N ASP A 497 -26.50 22.18 -14.04
CA ASP A 497 -27.41 22.91 -14.92
C ASP A 497 -28.69 22.11 -15.24
N ALA A 498 -29.59 22.70 -16.04
CA ALA A 498 -30.85 22.08 -16.44
C ALA A 498 -30.72 20.86 -17.37
N SER A 499 -29.53 20.57 -17.91
CA SER A 499 -29.22 19.33 -18.64
C SER A 499 -28.71 18.22 -17.73
N GLY A 500 -28.45 18.53 -16.45
CA GLY A 500 -27.81 17.63 -15.49
C GLY A 500 -26.28 17.65 -15.55
N ALA A 501 -25.65 18.43 -16.41
CA ALA A 501 -24.20 18.57 -16.44
C ALA A 501 -23.69 19.45 -15.27
N LEU A 502 -22.48 19.20 -14.80
CA LEU A 502 -21.89 19.94 -13.69
C LEU A 502 -21.54 21.39 -14.05
N LEU A 503 -21.83 22.32 -13.14
CA LEU A 503 -21.44 23.72 -13.21
C LEU A 503 -19.97 23.86 -12.81
N VAL A 504 -19.15 24.30 -13.76
CA VAL A 504 -17.69 24.39 -13.62
C VAL A 504 -17.20 25.78 -13.99
N SER A 505 -16.27 26.33 -13.21
CA SER A 505 -15.58 27.60 -13.50
C SER A 505 -14.65 27.50 -14.71
N GLU A 506 -14.22 28.66 -15.22
CA GLU A 506 -13.14 28.75 -16.24
C GLU A 506 -11.86 28.02 -15.79
N THR A 507 -11.54 28.06 -14.49
CA THR A 507 -10.41 27.34 -13.88
C THR A 507 -10.60 25.81 -13.79
N GLY A 508 -11.74 25.27 -14.22
CA GLY A 508 -12.03 23.84 -14.15
C GLY A 508 -12.39 23.33 -12.75
N THR A 509 -12.89 24.21 -11.88
CA THR A 509 -13.35 23.87 -10.52
C THR A 509 -14.87 23.76 -10.51
N VAL A 510 -15.44 22.67 -9.97
CA VAL A 510 -16.90 22.57 -9.78
C VAL A 510 -17.34 23.66 -8.80
N THR A 511 -18.32 24.47 -9.18
CA THR A 511 -18.76 25.61 -8.37
C THR A 511 -19.45 25.13 -7.09
N ARG A 512 -19.45 25.96 -6.04
CA ARG A 512 -20.18 25.63 -4.80
C ARG A 512 -21.69 25.81 -5.02
N PRO A 513 -22.53 24.78 -4.82
CA PRO A 513 -23.97 24.92 -4.89
C PRO A 513 -24.51 25.73 -3.70
N ALA A 514 -25.77 26.16 -3.78
CA ALA A 514 -26.52 26.53 -2.58
C ALA A 514 -26.60 25.35 -1.61
N GLU A 515 -26.80 25.59 -0.31
CA GLU A 515 -27.01 24.50 0.66
C GLU A 515 -28.42 23.93 0.49
N PRO A 516 -28.59 22.68 -0.01
CA PRO A 516 -29.88 22.17 -0.41
C PRO A 516 -30.71 21.74 0.81
N ARG A 517 -32.01 22.04 0.77
CA ARG A 517 -32.98 21.56 1.77
C ARG A 517 -33.35 20.10 1.51
N ALA A 518 -33.85 19.41 2.54
CA ALA A 518 -34.19 17.98 2.46
C ALA A 518 -35.10 17.61 1.27
N ALA A 519 -36.10 18.44 0.94
CA ALA A 519 -36.99 18.23 -0.19
C ALA A 519 -36.33 18.47 -1.57
N GLU A 520 -35.38 19.40 -1.64
CA GLU A 520 -34.69 19.80 -2.89
C GLU A 520 -33.66 18.73 -3.33
N VAL A 521 -33.19 17.89 -2.40
CA VAL A 521 -32.14 16.89 -2.63
C VAL A 521 -32.56 15.74 -3.55
N SER A 522 -33.81 15.24 -3.45
CA SER A 522 -34.31 14.19 -4.34
C SER A 522 -34.73 14.75 -5.70
N GLU A 523 -35.41 15.90 -5.72
CA GLU A 523 -35.83 16.59 -6.94
C GLU A 523 -34.62 16.93 -7.83
N GLY A 524 -33.59 17.56 -7.26
CA GLY A 524 -32.37 17.95 -7.98
C GLY A 524 -31.54 16.79 -8.55
N LEU A 525 -31.74 15.56 -8.08
CA LEU A 525 -31.08 14.36 -8.61
C LEU A 525 -31.91 13.59 -9.65
N THR A 526 -33.19 13.94 -9.84
CA THR A 526 -34.12 13.19 -10.71
C THR A 526 -33.63 13.17 -12.17
N ALA A 527 -33.13 14.29 -12.69
CA ALA A 527 -32.59 14.36 -14.05
C ALA A 527 -31.33 13.49 -14.24
N VAL A 528 -30.48 13.38 -13.21
CA VAL A 528 -29.24 12.61 -13.23
C VAL A 528 -29.51 11.11 -13.13
N VAL A 529 -30.49 10.72 -12.31
CA VAL A 529 -30.99 9.33 -12.24
C VAL A 529 -31.61 8.92 -13.57
N ALA A 530 -32.37 9.80 -14.23
CA ALA A 530 -32.95 9.54 -15.54
C ALA A 530 -31.89 9.38 -16.66
N SER A 531 -30.81 10.16 -16.64
CA SER A 531 -29.74 10.05 -17.66
C SER A 531 -28.85 8.81 -17.50
N ALA A 532 -28.80 8.21 -16.30
CA ALA A 532 -27.95 7.07 -15.96
C ALA A 532 -28.39 5.70 -16.51
N GLN A 533 -29.49 5.61 -17.26
CA GLN A 533 -29.98 4.37 -17.87
C GLN A 533 -30.17 3.21 -16.87
N GLY A 534 -30.61 3.52 -15.64
CA GLY A 534 -30.76 2.53 -14.55
C GLY A 534 -29.47 2.18 -13.79
N GLY A 535 -28.32 2.73 -14.20
CA GLY A 535 -27.05 2.57 -13.49
C GLY A 535 -26.93 3.34 -12.18
N LEU A 536 -27.86 4.28 -11.91
CA LEU A 536 -27.88 5.15 -10.73
C LEU A 536 -29.23 5.12 -10.03
N SER A 537 -29.24 5.08 -8.69
CA SER A 537 -30.38 5.50 -7.86
C SER A 537 -30.00 6.67 -6.95
N ALA A 538 -31.01 7.42 -6.51
CA ALA A 538 -30.91 8.39 -5.43
C ALA A 538 -32.12 8.25 -4.51
N GLU A 539 -31.88 8.05 -3.21
CA GLU A 539 -32.94 7.73 -2.24
C GLU A 539 -32.77 8.44 -0.90
N VAL A 540 -33.89 8.92 -0.34
CA VAL A 540 -33.97 9.47 1.01
C VAL A 540 -34.35 8.34 1.97
N VAL A 541 -33.42 7.96 2.83
CA VAL A 541 -33.49 6.71 3.62
C VAL A 541 -33.77 7.01 5.09
N GLN A 542 -34.70 6.25 5.69
CA GLN A 542 -35.13 6.43 7.07
C GLN A 542 -34.19 5.70 8.03
N VAL A 543 -33.43 6.45 8.81
CA VAL A 543 -32.35 5.90 9.65
C VAL A 543 -32.80 5.85 11.12
N PRO A 544 -32.91 4.66 11.75
CA PRO A 544 -33.39 4.54 13.13
C PRO A 544 -32.43 5.23 14.10
N THR A 545 -32.95 5.89 15.14
CA THR A 545 -32.17 6.73 16.08
C THR A 545 -31.07 5.95 16.81
N ARG A 546 -31.27 4.64 16.99
CA ARG A 546 -30.27 3.66 17.46
C ARG A 546 -30.45 2.39 16.65
N LEU A 547 -29.36 1.67 16.40
CA LEU A 547 -29.45 0.26 16.05
C LEU A 547 -29.85 -0.52 17.31
N ALA A 548 -30.82 -1.43 17.19
CA ALA A 548 -30.82 -2.58 18.07
C ALA A 548 -29.51 -3.35 17.80
N ARG A 549 -28.89 -3.93 18.84
CA ARG A 549 -27.83 -4.91 18.58
C ARG A 549 -28.51 -6.05 17.80
N ARG A 550 -28.06 -6.36 16.58
CA ARG A 550 -28.34 -7.69 16.00
C ARG A 550 -27.67 -8.62 16.98
N MET A 551 -28.45 -9.25 17.86
CA MET A 551 -28.00 -10.52 18.41
C MET A 551 -27.76 -11.33 17.15
N ALA A 552 -26.49 -11.64 16.88
CA ALA A 552 -26.21 -12.69 15.93
C ALA A 552 -27.08 -13.87 16.37
N GLU A 553 -27.73 -14.51 15.42
CA GLU A 553 -27.94 -15.94 15.57
C GLU A 553 -26.53 -16.54 15.58
N SER A 554 -25.91 -16.48 16.77
CA SER A 554 -24.93 -17.44 17.20
C SER A 554 -25.57 -18.77 16.85
N SER A 555 -25.11 -19.37 15.75
CA SER A 555 -25.57 -20.66 15.28
C SER A 555 -25.38 -21.57 16.47
N ALA A 556 -26.49 -21.90 17.14
CA ALA A 556 -26.42 -22.26 18.55
C ALA A 556 -25.79 -23.64 18.65
N VAL A 557 -24.45 -23.65 18.79
CA VAL A 557 -23.63 -24.85 18.95
C VAL A 557 -24.13 -25.50 20.25
N PRO A 558 -25.00 -26.53 20.17
CA PRO A 558 -26.27 -26.53 20.92
C PRO A 558 -26.10 -26.76 22.42
N ASN A 559 -25.74 -25.66 23.10
CA ASN A 559 -24.96 -25.62 24.33
C ASN A 559 -24.03 -26.84 24.48
N ALA A 560 -23.28 -27.14 23.41
CA ALA A 560 -22.53 -28.39 23.33
C ALA A 560 -21.49 -28.42 24.45
N ASP A 561 -21.61 -29.42 25.33
CA ASP A 561 -20.75 -29.58 26.51
C ASP A 561 -19.29 -29.35 26.08
N LEU A 562 -18.68 -28.29 26.61
CA LEU A 562 -17.36 -27.80 26.18
C LEU A 562 -16.27 -28.74 26.68
N GLN A 563 -16.18 -29.89 26.03
CA GLN A 563 -15.21 -30.94 26.31
C GLN A 563 -13.81 -30.45 25.93
N LEU A 564 -12.86 -30.71 26.82
CA LEU A 564 -11.45 -30.41 26.58
C LEU A 564 -10.99 -31.14 25.31
N ALA A 565 -10.61 -30.39 24.27
CA ALA A 565 -10.22 -30.96 22.98
C ALA A 565 -9.00 -31.89 23.13
N GLN A 566 -9.24 -33.20 23.19
CA GLN A 566 -8.18 -34.18 23.35
C GLN A 566 -7.40 -34.32 22.05
N LEU A 567 -6.10 -34.00 22.10
CA LEU A 567 -5.21 -34.12 20.95
C LEU A 567 -4.86 -35.60 20.71
N SER A 568 -5.76 -36.32 20.05
CA SER A 568 -5.67 -37.76 19.78
C SER A 568 -4.53 -38.15 18.83
N ARG A 569 -4.04 -37.20 18.02
CA ARG A 569 -2.79 -37.36 17.25
C ARG A 569 -1.58 -36.90 18.07
N PRO A 570 -0.45 -37.64 18.05
CA PRO A 570 0.81 -37.07 18.51
C PRO A 570 1.16 -35.86 17.63
N LEU A 571 1.60 -34.76 18.24
CA LEU A 571 2.21 -33.65 17.51
C LEU A 571 3.45 -34.15 16.79
N ASP A 572 3.52 -33.97 15.46
CA ASP A 572 4.73 -34.32 14.73
C ASP A 572 5.84 -33.30 15.02
N ARG A 573 6.68 -33.65 15.99
CA ARG A 573 7.86 -32.87 16.41
C ARG A 573 9.05 -33.03 15.46
N ARG A 574 8.89 -33.64 14.28
CA ARG A 574 9.90 -33.63 13.21
C ARG A 574 9.88 -32.32 12.43
N ALA A 575 8.72 -31.67 12.30
CA ALA A 575 8.55 -30.39 11.64
C ALA A 575 8.57 -29.22 12.64
N ILE A 576 9.76 -28.87 13.16
CA ILE A 576 9.94 -27.73 14.06
C ILE A 576 10.53 -26.54 13.28
N ARG A 577 9.88 -25.37 13.33
CA ARG A 577 10.53 -24.10 12.95
C ARG A 577 11.58 -23.74 14.00
N HIS A 578 12.84 -24.07 13.71
CA HIS A 578 13.97 -23.66 14.53
C HIS A 578 14.31 -22.19 14.31
N SER A 579 14.44 -21.41 15.39
CA SER A 579 15.08 -20.10 15.31
C SER A 579 16.60 -20.26 15.21
N PHE A 580 17.30 -19.27 14.64
CA PHE A 580 18.76 -19.32 14.52
C PHE A 580 19.43 -19.56 15.89
N SER A 581 18.89 -18.95 16.95
CA SER A 581 19.30 -19.10 18.35
C SER A 581 19.01 -20.48 18.98
N SER A 582 18.19 -21.33 18.34
CA SER A 582 18.01 -22.73 18.75
C SER A 582 18.91 -23.69 17.97
N LEU A 583 19.27 -23.36 16.72
CA LEU A 583 20.30 -24.08 15.96
C LEU A 583 21.71 -23.87 16.55
N THR A 584 22.07 -22.63 16.89
CA THR A 584 23.40 -22.33 17.46
C THR A 584 23.59 -22.79 18.90
N ARG A 585 22.53 -23.21 19.60
CA ARG A 585 22.62 -23.67 21.01
C ARG A 585 23.51 -24.91 21.14
N GLY A 586 23.35 -25.89 20.26
CA GLY A 586 24.22 -27.08 20.22
C GLY A 586 25.66 -26.75 19.84
N ALA A 587 25.89 -25.77 18.97
CA ALA A 587 27.24 -25.30 18.61
C ALA A 587 27.94 -24.63 19.80
N HIS A 588 27.23 -23.80 20.57
CA HIS A 588 27.78 -23.20 21.79
C HIS A 588 28.06 -24.23 22.89
N GLU A 589 27.24 -25.29 23.02
CA GLU A 589 27.54 -26.41 23.93
C GLU A 589 28.76 -27.23 23.48
N LEU A 590 28.98 -27.42 22.17
CA LEU A 590 30.22 -28.02 21.66
C LEU A 590 31.44 -27.15 21.96
N ILE A 591 31.36 -25.85 21.68
CA ILE A 591 32.44 -24.89 21.94
C ILE A 591 32.77 -24.82 23.44
N ALA A 592 31.76 -24.85 24.32
CA ALA A 592 31.95 -24.90 25.77
C ALA A 592 32.64 -26.19 26.25
N ARG A 593 32.34 -27.34 25.64
CA ARG A 593 33.00 -28.61 25.98
C ARG A 593 34.44 -28.67 25.47
N VAL A 594 34.69 -28.23 24.22
CA VAL A 594 36.05 -28.11 23.67
C VAL A 594 36.90 -27.11 24.47
N GLY A 595 36.30 -26.04 24.98
CA GLY A 595 36.95 -25.06 25.85
C GLY A 595 37.19 -25.50 27.31
N GLN A 596 36.82 -26.73 27.71
CA GLN A 596 36.95 -27.20 29.10
C GLN A 596 37.62 -28.57 29.27
N SER A 597 38.14 -29.20 28.21
CA SER A 597 38.90 -30.45 28.30
C SER A 597 39.99 -30.51 27.25
N GLY A 598 41.28 -30.46 27.64
CA GLY A 598 42.38 -30.47 26.68
C GLY A 598 43.81 -30.34 27.21
N ASP A 599 44.03 -30.08 28.49
CA ASP A 599 45.34 -30.24 29.12
C ASP A 599 45.49 -31.67 29.70
N SER A 600 46.72 -32.18 29.79
CA SER A 600 47.10 -33.53 30.28
C SER A 600 46.81 -34.75 29.37
N GLU A 601 47.81 -35.09 28.55
CA GLU A 601 48.39 -36.43 28.34
C GLU A 601 47.54 -37.74 28.36
N ALA A 602 47.56 -38.41 27.19
CA ALA A 602 48.07 -39.79 27.00
C ALA A 602 47.17 -41.07 27.10
N GLN A 603 47.29 -41.86 26.01
CA GLN A 603 47.27 -43.34 25.87
C GLN A 603 45.96 -44.16 25.65
N ALA A 604 45.96 -44.82 24.47
CA ALA A 604 45.39 -46.14 24.12
C ALA A 604 43.86 -46.31 23.96
N ARG A 605 43.35 -47.11 23.00
CA ARG A 605 43.92 -47.76 21.78
C ARG A 605 42.78 -48.25 20.85
N VAL A 606 42.86 -48.00 19.54
CA VAL A 606 42.43 -48.86 18.39
C VAL A 606 40.93 -49.27 18.33
N SER A 607 40.16 -49.01 17.25
CA SER A 607 40.37 -49.56 15.89
C SER A 607 39.72 -48.77 14.74
N ASN A 608 40.42 -48.78 13.58
CA ASN A 608 39.98 -48.86 12.18
C ASN A 608 38.79 -48.01 11.66
N ASP A 609 38.87 -47.34 10.50
CA ASP A 609 39.97 -47.15 9.53
C ASP A 609 39.82 -45.82 8.75
N ALA A 610 40.91 -45.31 8.16
CA ALA A 610 40.92 -44.03 7.44
C ALA A 610 41.99 -43.95 6.31
N VAL A 611 41.68 -43.14 5.28
CA VAL A 611 42.59 -42.60 4.22
C VAL A 611 41.96 -41.26 3.77
N GLY A 612 42.63 -40.12 3.50
CA GLY A 612 44.04 -39.71 3.36
C GLY A 612 44.16 -38.80 2.10
N LEU A 613 44.98 -37.74 1.96
CA LEU A 613 46.08 -37.08 2.71
C LEU A 613 45.97 -35.54 2.47
N VAL A 614 46.25 -34.58 3.37
CA VAL A 614 47.46 -34.17 4.14
C VAL A 614 48.45 -33.23 3.38
N ALA A 615 48.67 -32.01 3.93
CA ALA A 615 49.77 -31.03 3.68
C ALA A 615 49.90 -30.38 2.27
N ALA A 616 50.58 -29.26 2.01
CA ALA A 616 50.97 -28.00 2.72
C ALA A 616 51.58 -27.02 1.65
N GLU A 617 52.10 -25.78 1.83
CA GLU A 617 52.35 -24.87 2.98
C GLU A 617 52.49 -23.39 2.49
N ALA A 618 53.12 -22.50 3.29
CA ALA A 618 53.92 -21.26 3.03
C ALA A 618 53.91 -20.53 1.64
N SER A 619 54.05 -19.19 1.53
CA SER A 619 54.09 -18.07 2.50
C SER A 619 54.17 -16.68 1.79
N VAL A 620 54.14 -15.59 2.57
CA VAL A 620 54.54 -14.18 2.25
C VAL A 620 53.69 -13.35 1.25
N ASN A 621 53.30 -12.17 1.75
CA ASN A 621 52.96 -10.92 1.05
C ASN A 621 53.86 -9.84 1.71
N PRO A 622 54.40 -8.80 1.03
CA PRO A 622 53.63 -7.54 0.92
C PRO A 622 54.01 -6.51 -0.19
N LEU A 623 53.06 -5.62 -0.53
CA LEU A 623 53.25 -4.15 -0.81
C LEU A 623 54.23 -3.73 -1.96
N ASP A 624 54.35 -2.47 -2.41
CA ASP A 624 53.68 -1.18 -2.11
C ASP A 624 53.71 -0.24 -3.36
N GLU A 625 53.36 1.05 -3.19
CA GLU A 625 53.72 2.21 -4.05
C GLU A 625 52.98 2.43 -5.40
N LEU A 626 52.84 3.66 -5.94
CA LEU A 626 52.46 4.98 -5.37
C LEU A 626 52.29 6.01 -6.52
N GLY A 627 51.38 6.97 -6.34
CA GLY A 627 51.45 8.31 -6.98
C GLY A 627 50.81 8.54 -8.37
N LEU A 628 50.51 9.78 -8.81
CA LEU A 628 50.06 11.04 -8.15
C LEU A 628 49.95 12.17 -9.22
N ARG A 629 48.80 12.90 -9.27
CA ARG A 629 48.60 14.24 -9.91
C ARG A 629 48.69 14.33 -11.46
N GLY A 630 48.07 15.31 -12.15
CA GLY A 630 47.03 16.29 -11.75
C GLY A 630 47.02 17.61 -12.56
N GLY A 631 45.83 18.16 -12.85
CA GLY A 631 45.58 19.49 -13.49
C GLY A 631 45.66 19.50 -15.04
N ALA A 632 45.14 20.50 -15.78
CA ALA A 632 44.22 21.61 -15.44
C ALA A 632 43.65 22.28 -16.75
N ASP A 633 42.75 23.25 -16.57
CA ASP A 633 42.32 24.34 -17.48
C ASP A 633 41.29 24.12 -18.64
N GLU A 634 40.49 25.17 -18.81
CA GLU A 634 39.37 25.48 -19.74
C GLU A 634 39.90 26.35 -20.94
N PRO A 635 39.12 26.93 -21.93
CA PRO A 635 37.70 27.35 -21.84
C PRO A 635 36.80 27.30 -23.11
N ASP A 636 35.50 27.52 -22.87
CA ASP A 636 34.51 28.33 -23.63
C ASP A 636 34.40 28.24 -25.17
N ARG A 637 33.18 27.87 -25.65
CA ARG A 637 32.44 28.67 -26.65
C ARG A 637 30.94 28.38 -26.69
N SER A 638 30.16 29.43 -26.97
CA SER A 638 28.71 29.37 -27.20
C SER A 638 28.35 29.29 -28.69
N LEU A 639 27.18 28.70 -28.99
CA LEU A 639 26.41 28.98 -30.21
C LEU A 639 24.90 28.93 -29.93
N ASP A 640 24.18 29.76 -30.67
CA ASP A 640 22.73 29.94 -30.64
C ASP A 640 22.17 29.58 -32.02
N VAL A 641 21.14 28.74 -32.08
CA VAL A 641 20.34 28.50 -33.28
C VAL A 641 18.88 28.32 -32.91
N SER A 642 18.02 29.17 -33.46
CA SER A 642 16.57 29.11 -33.33
C SER A 642 15.93 28.52 -34.60
N HIS A 643 14.63 28.18 -34.50
CA HIS A 643 13.77 27.57 -35.53
C HIS A 643 13.95 26.07 -35.80
N LEU A 644 12.86 25.31 -35.64
CA LEU A 644 12.19 24.56 -36.73
C LEU A 644 10.76 24.16 -36.29
N ASP A 645 9.94 23.72 -37.24
CA ASP A 645 8.47 23.80 -37.17
C ASP A 645 7.73 22.61 -36.50
N GLN A 646 6.43 22.83 -36.23
CA GLN A 646 5.48 21.83 -35.75
C GLN A 646 5.02 20.88 -36.88
N PRO A 647 5.00 19.55 -36.66
CA PRO A 647 4.34 18.60 -37.57
C PRO A 647 2.87 18.35 -37.21
N GLU A 648 2.06 18.05 -38.23
CA GLU A 648 0.60 17.87 -38.11
C GLU A 648 0.19 16.47 -37.60
N THR A 649 -0.97 16.36 -36.94
CA THR A 649 -1.49 15.10 -36.39
C THR A 649 -2.54 14.43 -37.28
N GLY A 650 -2.18 13.32 -37.92
CA GLY A 650 -3.12 12.40 -38.59
C GLY A 650 -3.37 11.13 -37.76
N PRO A 651 -4.59 10.54 -37.77
CA PRO A 651 -4.86 9.29 -37.07
C PRO A 651 -4.26 8.10 -37.82
N VAL A 652 -3.55 7.22 -37.10
CA VAL A 652 -3.05 5.94 -37.60
C VAL A 652 -3.86 4.80 -36.98
N GLU A 653 -4.26 3.82 -37.78
CA GLU A 653 -5.04 2.67 -37.32
C GLU A 653 -4.22 1.75 -36.40
N ALA A 654 -4.78 1.37 -35.25
CA ALA A 654 -4.13 0.48 -34.31
C ALA A 654 -4.29 -0.99 -34.74
N ALA A 655 -3.17 -1.72 -34.89
CA ALA A 655 -3.19 -3.14 -35.18
C ALA A 655 -3.82 -3.95 -34.03
N SER A 656 -4.75 -4.86 -34.36
CA SER A 656 -5.49 -5.64 -33.37
C SER A 656 -4.70 -6.87 -32.91
N LEU A 657 -4.34 -6.92 -31.64
CA LEU A 657 -3.81 -8.13 -30.98
C LEU A 657 -4.95 -9.13 -30.71
N ALA A 658 -5.36 -9.84 -31.76
CA ALA A 658 -6.44 -10.83 -31.71
C ALA A 658 -5.96 -12.18 -31.14
N GLY A 659 -5.94 -12.31 -29.81
CA GLY A 659 -5.67 -13.58 -29.11
C GLY A 659 -6.02 -13.53 -27.62
N PRO A 660 -6.22 -14.69 -26.96
CA PRO A 660 -6.46 -14.75 -25.52
C PRO A 660 -5.21 -14.27 -24.74
N LEU A 661 -5.38 -13.37 -23.78
CA LEU A 661 -4.30 -12.85 -22.96
C LEU A 661 -3.73 -13.94 -22.04
N PRO A 662 -2.42 -14.27 -22.08
CA PRO A 662 -1.85 -15.43 -21.37
C PRO A 662 -2.15 -15.52 -19.87
N MET A 663 -2.27 -14.39 -19.17
CA MET A 663 -2.57 -14.34 -17.73
C MET A 663 -4.01 -13.89 -17.40
N GLY A 664 -4.89 -13.77 -18.40
CA GLY A 664 -6.24 -13.20 -18.21
C GLY A 664 -7.18 -13.98 -17.29
N GLY A 665 -6.84 -15.22 -16.95
CA GLY A 665 -7.62 -16.08 -16.04
C GLY A 665 -7.26 -15.99 -14.55
N PHE A 666 -6.12 -15.40 -14.19
CA PHE A 666 -5.63 -15.39 -12.80
C PHE A 666 -6.11 -14.14 -12.05
N ARG A 667 -6.48 -14.29 -10.77
CA ARG A 667 -6.92 -13.19 -9.90
C ARG A 667 -6.32 -13.27 -8.50
N GLY A 668 -5.97 -12.10 -7.99
CA GLY A 668 -5.81 -11.77 -6.59
C GLY A 668 -5.77 -10.24 -6.45
N ALA A 669 -5.72 -9.74 -5.21
CA ALA A 669 -5.45 -8.32 -4.95
C ALA A 669 -3.96 -7.99 -5.24
N ASN A 670 -3.43 -6.89 -4.70
CA ASN A 670 -2.01 -6.53 -4.82
C ASN A 670 -1.06 -7.71 -4.56
N ILE A 671 -1.42 -8.63 -3.67
CA ILE A 671 -0.68 -9.88 -3.37
C ILE A 671 -0.36 -10.71 -4.63
N PHE A 672 -1.28 -10.83 -5.61
CA PHE A 672 -1.00 -11.55 -6.86
C PHE A 672 -0.11 -10.73 -7.80
N GLY A 673 -0.27 -9.41 -7.83
CA GLY A 673 0.65 -8.50 -8.55
C GLY A 673 2.06 -8.60 -8.01
N THR A 674 2.23 -8.48 -6.68
CA THR A 674 3.50 -8.70 -5.98
C THR A 674 4.07 -10.09 -6.25
N LEU A 675 3.27 -11.16 -6.18
CA LEU A 675 3.74 -12.51 -6.49
C LEU A 675 4.27 -12.63 -7.93
N VAL A 676 3.58 -12.06 -8.91
CA VAL A 676 4.04 -12.03 -10.31
C VAL A 676 5.30 -11.18 -10.45
N HIS A 677 5.40 -10.04 -9.76
CA HIS A 677 6.60 -9.20 -9.74
C HIS A 677 7.79 -9.94 -9.12
N ASP A 678 7.66 -10.46 -7.89
CA ASP A 678 8.71 -11.21 -7.19
C ASP A 678 9.23 -12.40 -8.01
N VAL A 679 8.33 -13.16 -8.65
CA VAL A 679 8.72 -14.30 -9.50
C VAL A 679 9.45 -13.83 -10.76
N LEU A 680 8.95 -12.81 -11.46
CA LEU A 680 9.59 -12.28 -12.67
C LEU A 680 10.90 -11.53 -12.36
N GLU A 681 11.05 -10.98 -11.15
CA GLU A 681 12.27 -10.34 -10.66
C GLU A 681 13.44 -11.35 -10.61
N ILE A 682 13.21 -12.57 -10.13
CA ILE A 682 14.28 -13.55 -9.89
C ILE A 682 14.38 -14.68 -10.93
N THR A 683 13.43 -14.79 -11.86
CA THR A 683 13.48 -15.72 -13.02
C THR A 683 14.50 -15.26 -14.06
N ASP A 684 15.28 -16.16 -14.67
CA ASP A 684 16.07 -15.87 -15.87
C ASP A 684 15.23 -16.17 -17.12
N PHE A 685 14.85 -15.14 -17.88
CA PHE A 685 13.98 -15.30 -19.04
C PHE A 685 14.67 -16.05 -20.21
N THR A 686 16.00 -16.12 -20.21
CA THR A 686 16.80 -16.81 -21.24
C THR A 686 17.15 -18.25 -20.87
N ALA A 687 16.80 -18.72 -19.67
CA ALA A 687 17.06 -20.09 -19.24
C ALA A 687 16.34 -21.13 -20.14
N PRO A 688 17.00 -22.25 -20.50
CA PRO A 688 16.35 -23.33 -21.25
C PRO A 688 15.23 -23.99 -20.43
N ASP A 689 15.39 -24.03 -19.11
CA ASP A 689 14.53 -24.60 -18.08
C ASP A 689 13.60 -23.56 -17.42
N VAL A 690 13.40 -22.38 -18.03
CA VAL A 690 12.61 -21.26 -17.48
C VAL A 690 11.22 -21.66 -16.96
N VAL A 691 10.55 -22.65 -17.54
CA VAL A 691 9.23 -23.14 -17.07
C VAL A 691 9.33 -23.92 -15.75
N GLU A 692 10.41 -24.69 -15.57
CA GLU A 692 10.71 -25.41 -14.32
C GLU A 692 11.14 -24.42 -13.22
N GLN A 693 11.98 -23.44 -13.58
CA GLN A 693 12.34 -22.33 -12.69
C GLN A 693 11.09 -21.55 -12.23
N LEU A 694 10.22 -21.14 -13.17
CA LEU A 694 8.95 -20.47 -12.86
C LEU A 694 8.05 -21.35 -11.98
N THR A 695 7.96 -22.65 -12.22
CA THR A 695 7.11 -23.56 -11.41
C THR A 695 7.60 -23.64 -9.97
N LEU A 696 8.92 -23.70 -9.75
CA LEU A 696 9.51 -23.67 -8.40
C LEU A 696 9.25 -22.33 -7.70
N LEU A 697 9.54 -21.22 -8.37
CA LEU A 697 9.40 -19.87 -7.80
C LEU A 697 7.94 -19.49 -7.52
N CYS A 698 7.01 -19.85 -8.41
CA CYS A 698 5.58 -19.76 -8.14
C CYS A 698 5.20 -20.64 -6.95
N GLY A 699 5.74 -21.85 -6.82
CA GLY A 699 5.48 -22.74 -5.68
C GLY A 699 5.85 -22.11 -4.33
N ASP A 700 7.10 -21.65 -4.21
CA ASP A 700 7.60 -21.01 -2.98
C ASP A 700 6.81 -19.74 -2.62
N GLN A 701 6.50 -18.89 -3.60
CA GLN A 701 5.75 -17.66 -3.35
C GLN A 701 4.26 -17.91 -3.08
N ILE A 702 3.60 -18.86 -3.77
CA ILE A 702 2.20 -19.23 -3.49
C ILE A 702 2.08 -19.77 -2.06
N LEU A 703 3.06 -20.55 -1.59
CA LEU A 703 3.16 -21.02 -0.20
C LEU A 703 3.42 -19.89 0.81
N ALA A 704 4.06 -18.79 0.38
CA ALA A 704 4.28 -17.60 1.22
C ALA A 704 3.06 -16.66 1.28
N THR A 705 2.26 -16.59 0.20
CA THR A 705 1.10 -15.70 0.09
C THR A 705 -0.25 -16.34 0.38
N GLY A 706 -0.34 -17.68 0.42
CA GLY A 706 -1.58 -18.41 0.71
C GLY A 706 -2.66 -18.35 -0.39
N LEU A 707 -2.25 -18.20 -1.66
CA LEU A 707 -3.18 -18.12 -2.80
C LEU A 707 -3.59 -19.52 -3.29
N GLU A 708 -4.87 -19.73 -3.59
CA GLU A 708 -5.38 -20.99 -4.17
C GLU A 708 -5.12 -21.05 -5.69
N ILE A 709 -3.85 -21.06 -6.09
CA ILE A 709 -3.39 -21.12 -7.48
C ILE A 709 -2.49 -22.35 -7.68
N VAL A 710 -2.66 -23.08 -8.79
CA VAL A 710 -1.77 -24.20 -9.14
C VAL A 710 -0.46 -23.64 -9.70
N PRO A 711 0.72 -23.90 -9.07
CA PRO A 711 1.97 -23.25 -9.48
C PRO A 711 2.39 -23.51 -10.93
N SER A 712 2.12 -24.71 -11.46
CA SER A 712 2.45 -25.09 -12.83
C SER A 712 1.56 -24.44 -13.89
N GLU A 713 0.34 -24.02 -13.53
CA GLU A 713 -0.57 -23.28 -14.44
C GLU A 713 -0.11 -21.83 -14.56
N LEU A 714 0.20 -21.18 -13.43
CA LEU A 714 0.76 -19.83 -13.41
C LEU A 714 2.12 -19.76 -14.10
N ALA A 715 3.00 -20.75 -13.89
CA ALA A 715 4.28 -20.83 -14.58
C ALA A 715 4.15 -20.95 -16.10
N GLN A 716 3.17 -21.71 -16.60
CA GLN A 716 2.86 -21.78 -18.05
C GLN A 716 2.33 -20.44 -18.58
N ALA A 717 1.44 -19.78 -17.84
CA ALA A 717 0.89 -18.48 -18.21
C ALA A 717 1.97 -17.37 -18.25
N LEU A 718 2.87 -17.35 -17.27
CA LEU A 718 4.05 -16.49 -17.25
C LEU A 718 5.00 -16.81 -18.41
N ALA A 719 5.28 -18.08 -18.70
CA ALA A 719 6.12 -18.48 -19.83
C ALA A 719 5.52 -18.07 -21.19
N LEU A 720 4.19 -18.12 -21.36
CA LEU A 720 3.50 -17.61 -22.55
C LEU A 720 3.53 -16.08 -22.63
N SER A 721 3.38 -15.39 -21.50
CA SER A 721 3.55 -13.93 -21.42
C SER A 721 4.97 -13.51 -21.83
N LEU A 722 6.01 -14.21 -21.34
CA LEU A 722 7.41 -13.95 -21.72
C LEU A 722 7.70 -14.20 -23.20
N GLN A 723 6.95 -15.09 -23.85
CA GLN A 723 7.09 -15.41 -25.27
C GLN A 723 6.26 -14.51 -26.20
N SER A 724 5.35 -13.71 -25.64
CA SER A 724 4.48 -12.83 -26.43
C SER A 724 5.31 -11.68 -27.06
N PRO A 725 5.08 -11.35 -28.35
CA PRO A 725 5.82 -10.28 -29.02
C PRO A 725 5.40 -8.91 -28.47
N LEU A 726 6.37 -8.04 -28.24
CA LEU A 726 6.17 -6.67 -27.72
C LEU A 726 5.64 -5.67 -28.78
N GLY A 727 5.36 -6.16 -29.99
CA GLY A 727 4.86 -5.36 -31.12
C GLY A 727 5.96 -4.73 -31.99
N ASP A 728 5.55 -3.99 -33.01
CA ASP A 728 6.43 -3.52 -34.08
C ASP A 728 7.46 -2.48 -33.61
N LEU A 729 7.13 -1.69 -32.58
CA LEU A 729 8.06 -0.77 -31.90
C LEU A 729 9.31 -1.47 -31.33
N PHE A 730 9.21 -2.78 -31.06
CA PHE A 730 10.28 -3.63 -30.57
C PHE A 730 10.70 -4.68 -31.62
N GLY A 731 10.35 -4.48 -32.90
CA GLY A 731 10.69 -5.39 -33.99
C GLY A 731 10.10 -6.80 -33.85
N GLY A 732 9.01 -6.96 -33.10
CA GLY A 732 8.41 -8.26 -32.81
C GLY A 732 9.18 -9.13 -31.80
N THR A 733 10.20 -8.58 -31.13
CA THR A 733 10.94 -9.29 -30.07
C THR A 733 10.06 -9.58 -28.84
N SER A 734 10.44 -10.57 -28.03
CA SER A 734 9.72 -10.97 -26.81
C SER A 734 10.63 -10.96 -25.57
N LEU A 735 10.03 -10.91 -24.38
CA LEU A 735 10.78 -10.82 -23.11
C LEU A 735 11.74 -12.02 -22.89
N ARG A 736 11.43 -13.19 -23.47
CA ARG A 736 12.30 -14.38 -23.50
C ARG A 736 13.65 -14.15 -24.20
N GLN A 737 13.77 -13.08 -24.98
CA GLN A 737 15.01 -12.69 -25.68
C GLN A 737 15.83 -11.64 -24.88
N LEU A 738 15.34 -11.19 -23.72
CA LEU A 738 16.03 -10.24 -22.85
C LEU A 738 16.87 -10.98 -21.80
N GLU A 739 18.18 -11.03 -22.03
CA GLU A 739 19.16 -11.56 -21.09
C GLU A 739 19.12 -10.79 -19.75
N ASN A 740 19.36 -11.48 -18.63
CA ASN A 740 19.34 -10.89 -17.29
C ASN A 740 20.25 -9.64 -17.12
N ARG A 741 21.35 -9.53 -17.86
CA ARG A 741 22.24 -8.35 -17.86
C ARG A 741 21.59 -7.07 -18.44
N ASN A 742 20.54 -7.23 -19.25
CA ASN A 742 19.79 -6.16 -19.90
C ASN A 742 18.48 -5.84 -19.15
N ARG A 743 18.15 -6.60 -18.09
CA ARG A 743 17.04 -6.31 -17.17
C ARG A 743 17.54 -5.52 -15.96
N LEU A 744 16.63 -4.84 -15.28
CA LEU A 744 16.85 -4.34 -13.94
C LEU A 744 15.66 -4.73 -13.06
N ASN A 745 15.99 -5.33 -11.92
CA ASN A 745 15.08 -5.74 -10.86
C ASN A 745 14.65 -4.54 -9.98
N GLU A 746 13.80 -4.73 -8.99
CA GLU A 746 13.21 -3.59 -8.26
C GLU A 746 14.28 -2.84 -7.44
N MET A 747 14.45 -1.54 -7.75
CA MET A 747 15.52 -0.74 -7.15
C MET A 747 15.20 -0.33 -5.72
N ARG A 748 15.55 -1.19 -4.76
CA ARG A 748 15.71 -0.79 -3.36
C ARG A 748 16.76 0.33 -3.27
N PHE A 749 16.34 1.51 -2.81
CA PHE A 749 17.14 2.74 -2.85
C PHE A 749 18.37 2.73 -1.91
N GLN A 750 19.44 2.06 -2.33
CA GLN A 750 20.80 2.25 -1.81
C GLN A 750 21.74 2.71 -2.93
N LEU A 751 21.58 3.96 -3.34
CA LEU A 751 22.50 4.64 -4.26
C LEU A 751 23.83 4.94 -3.53
N GLN A 752 24.81 4.06 -3.71
CA GLN A 752 26.16 4.26 -3.17
C GLN A 752 26.91 5.31 -4.03
N LEU A 753 26.75 6.59 -3.67
CA LEU A 753 27.41 7.72 -4.34
C LEU A 753 28.90 7.79 -4.00
N GLY A 754 29.71 7.00 -4.69
CA GLY A 754 31.17 7.08 -4.64
C GLY A 754 31.86 5.85 -5.19
N ALA A 755 32.68 6.02 -6.24
CA ALA A 755 33.56 4.96 -6.73
C ALA A 755 34.79 4.80 -5.81
N GLY A 756 35.26 3.57 -5.59
CA GLY A 756 36.55 3.31 -4.95
C GLY A 756 36.56 2.37 -3.74
N LEU A 757 35.81 1.26 -3.77
CA LEU A 757 36.01 0.13 -2.83
C LEU A 757 35.62 -1.20 -3.50
N GLU A 758 36.60 -2.05 -3.85
CA GLU A 758 36.35 -3.44 -4.27
C GLU A 758 35.86 -4.28 -3.08
N VAL A 759 34.55 -4.28 -2.83
CA VAL A 759 33.92 -5.36 -2.05
C VAL A 759 33.77 -6.57 -2.97
N ARG A 760 34.76 -7.46 -2.96
CA ARG A 760 34.71 -8.73 -3.73
C ARG A 760 33.61 -9.64 -3.19
N VAL A 761 32.42 -9.53 -3.77
CA VAL A 761 31.34 -10.49 -3.57
C VAL A 761 31.75 -11.82 -4.21
N HIS A 762 32.18 -12.77 -3.40
CA HIS A 762 32.43 -14.14 -3.86
C HIS A 762 31.10 -14.82 -4.26
N HIS A 763 30.75 -14.73 -5.53
CA HIS A 763 29.75 -15.61 -6.12
C HIS A 763 30.19 -17.07 -5.95
N ARG A 764 29.45 -17.83 -5.14
CA ARG A 764 29.47 -19.30 -5.21
C ARG A 764 28.75 -19.74 -6.48
N SER A 765 29.47 -19.79 -7.59
CA SER A 765 29.04 -20.54 -8.76
C SER A 765 28.99 -22.03 -8.41
N VAL A 766 27.82 -22.64 -8.53
CA VAL A 766 27.69 -24.10 -8.49
C VAL A 766 28.17 -24.60 -9.86
N GLY A 767 29.45 -24.96 -9.93
CA GLY A 767 30.08 -25.39 -11.19
C GLY A 767 29.58 -26.75 -11.64
N THR A 768 28.78 -26.77 -12.71
CA THR A 768 28.50 -27.99 -13.48
C THR A 768 29.75 -28.37 -14.27
N SER A 769 30.27 -29.57 -14.02
CA SER A 769 31.48 -30.07 -14.69
C SER A 769 31.17 -30.62 -16.08
N SER A 770 31.76 -30.02 -17.11
CA SER A 770 31.92 -30.64 -18.43
C SER A 770 33.42 -30.75 -18.77
N ALA A 771 33.85 -31.95 -19.12
CA ALA A 771 35.25 -32.21 -19.47
C ALA A 771 35.44 -32.03 -20.99
N GLY A 772 36.38 -31.16 -21.39
CA GLY A 772 36.70 -30.89 -22.80
C GLY A 772 38.21 -30.81 -23.01
N THR A 773 38.83 -31.88 -23.51
CA THR A 773 40.28 -31.99 -23.68
C THR A 773 40.71 -31.79 -25.13
N SER A 774 41.33 -30.64 -25.43
CA SER A 774 42.18 -30.39 -26.61
C SER A 774 42.66 -28.94 -26.59
N SER A 775 43.87 -28.51 -26.95
CA SER A 775 45.21 -29.09 -27.14
C SER A 775 45.99 -28.03 -27.94
N THR A 776 47.17 -27.63 -27.48
CA THR A 776 48.26 -27.00 -28.28
C THR A 776 48.00 -25.75 -29.14
N SER A 777 48.60 -24.62 -28.76
CA SER A 777 49.75 -24.04 -29.50
C SER A 777 50.45 -22.90 -28.72
N HIS A 778 51.65 -22.49 -29.16
CA HIS A 778 52.53 -21.51 -28.50
C HIS A 778 52.85 -20.31 -29.43
N SER A 779 53.57 -19.31 -28.89
CA SER A 779 54.06 -18.05 -29.50
C SER A 779 52.98 -16.99 -29.84
N ALA A 780 53.08 -15.68 -29.56
CA ALA A 780 54.12 -14.74 -29.10
C ALA A 780 54.82 -13.85 -30.16
N THR A 781 54.28 -12.64 -30.35
CA THR A 781 54.88 -11.35 -30.78
C THR A 781 53.83 -10.27 -30.42
N SER A 782 54.06 -9.15 -29.72
CA SER A 782 55.12 -8.10 -29.74
C SER A 782 54.92 -7.03 -30.82
N HIS A 783 54.95 -5.76 -30.38
CA HIS A 783 54.61 -4.53 -31.13
C HIS A 783 53.10 -4.29 -31.33
N SER A 784 52.59 -3.05 -31.25
CA SER A 784 53.23 -1.76 -30.94
C SER A 784 52.36 -0.91 -30.00
#